data_AF-A0A067CJ02-F1
#
_entry.id   AF-A0A067CJ02-F1
#
_cell.length_a   1.000
_cell.length_b   1.000
_cell.length_c   1.000
_cell.angle_alpha   90.00
_cell.angle_beta   90.00
_cell.angle_gamma   90.00
#
_symmetry.space_group_name_H-M   'P 1'
#
loop_
_entity.id
_entity.type
_entity.pdbx_description
1 polymer ?
#
loop_
_entity_poly.entity_id
_entity_poly.type
_entity_poly.pdbx_seq_one_letter_code
_entity_poly.pdbx_strand_id
1 'polypeptide(L)'
;MLGHKLLSALIGLPLLVLGQIAPPFDMHALRERMLGNASIANRLENTVVDLWFDEAILDHNDSSAGHWSQRYHYNDAYYGGAGSPVFLYINGEWEASSYTVSDTGSTMVDLAIKHKAMIVAVEHRYYGDSIPNGDQSEASMRKYHSSTQALADLATFHAFFTKKHNLQDARWIAWGYSYAGQLSAWFKLKYPSLVAGAVASSAPVQASFDHKAYMEGVTRGLKYHGGQSCLDNFESAINDFHALVVAGGNPLRTKFGTCGATATLQEKQAIEWEVMSYYHGIGQSGRDHGYSIKDVCDYMADPANGQTPMDRMSKWKLAIYHGCAPGFVFNGSKWVPVRALPADPDFGQWTWQTCNEFGFLITASTGDNTPFRGLAYASPENVHRYSPCTTRFHVDAATLQANVDATNAKYGGWDIDVENVIFTNGAIDPWSGLSVTKQPKNPKSRFVVIEGATHCEDTYLSYVDGPMKDAIKMIGDAVADFLADAPPAATAAPTKAPTPAPTPAPTPAPTPAPTTKLVTPAPTDAPTDAPTPAPTTKLVTPAPTLAPTEAPTEAPTEAPTEAPTEAPTDAPTPAPTTKLMTPAPTPAPTTKMATPAPTSDAMCGPMEKDTDYYGNDVAAIPRASVADCCADCKATPGCKLYVWNRHNGGTCWLKSKKGARSVYPGAVAGTVDVPLVTEAPVACPPMEMDTDYYGNDIAAIRRASADSCCADCKATPGCKLYVWNLHNGGTCWLKSKKGARTTYYGAKAGTPGCKVYVWNLHNGGTCWLKSKKGTRSTYHGAMAGVVDAAPTTCAIEANIDYYGNDVAAIPRASSDDCCGDCHATAGCSVWVWNRHNGGTCWLKSKKGNRSVYHGAIAGSIRA
;
A
#
# COMPACT_ATOMS: atom_id res chain seq x y z
N MET A 1 -39.11 66.59 -12.27
CA MET A 1 -39.11 66.24 -13.70
C MET A 1 -39.25 64.73 -13.79
N LEU A 2 -40.48 64.22 -13.89
CA LEU A 2 -41.10 63.73 -15.15
C LEU A 2 -40.25 62.62 -15.79
N GLY A 3 -40.68 61.37 -15.98
CA GLY A 3 -41.99 60.76 -15.72
C GLY A 3 -42.12 59.40 -16.41
N HIS A 4 -42.97 58.54 -15.82
CA HIS A 4 -44.07 57.79 -16.48
C HIS A 4 -43.70 56.48 -17.22
N LYS A 5 -44.37 55.31 -17.12
CA LYS A 5 -45.71 54.80 -16.70
C LYS A 5 -45.51 53.30 -16.29
N LEU A 6 -46.15 52.65 -15.30
CA LEU A 6 -47.57 52.33 -14.96
C LEU A 6 -48.30 51.36 -15.93
N LEU A 7 -48.48 50.09 -15.49
CA LEU A 7 -49.70 49.22 -15.50
C LEU A 7 -49.27 47.75 -15.21
N SER A 8 -49.62 47.13 -14.08
CA SER A 8 -50.88 46.42 -13.71
C SER A 8 -51.04 45.00 -14.30
N ALA A 9 -51.01 43.96 -13.43
CA ALA A 9 -52.07 42.96 -13.21
C ALA A 9 -51.55 41.59 -12.68
N LEU A 10 -52.24 41.08 -11.66
CA LEU A 10 -52.03 39.80 -10.97
C LEU A 10 -52.46 38.58 -11.81
N ILE A 11 -51.67 37.49 -11.77
CA ILE A 11 -52.13 36.08 -11.72
C ILE A 11 -51.09 35.27 -10.92
N GLY A 12 -51.54 34.51 -9.92
CA GLY A 12 -50.68 33.73 -9.01
C GLY A 12 -50.28 32.34 -9.54
N LEU A 13 -49.13 31.85 -9.07
CA LEU A 13 -48.78 30.48 -8.70
C LEU A 13 -47.37 30.49 -8.02
N PRO A 14 -47.02 29.55 -7.13
CA PRO A 14 -45.84 29.64 -6.28
C PRO A 14 -44.57 29.36 -7.10
N LEU A 15 -43.68 30.35 -7.23
CA LEU A 15 -42.35 30.10 -7.78
C LEU A 15 -41.49 29.42 -6.71
N LEU A 16 -41.20 28.13 -6.92
CA LEU A 16 -39.93 27.55 -6.54
C LEU A 16 -38.82 28.47 -7.08
N VAL A 17 -38.12 29.18 -6.19
CA VAL A 17 -36.79 29.71 -6.50
C VAL A 17 -35.81 28.88 -5.70
N LEU A 18 -35.21 27.95 -6.43
CA LEU A 18 -34.08 27.13 -6.07
C LEU A 18 -33.04 27.97 -5.30
N GLY A 19 -32.57 27.39 -4.19
CA GLY A 19 -31.42 27.91 -3.47
C GLY A 19 -30.27 28.16 -4.45
N GLN A 20 -29.75 29.38 -4.43
CA GLN A 20 -28.43 29.66 -4.95
C GLN A 20 -27.43 28.97 -4.01
N ILE A 21 -27.26 27.68 -4.24
CA ILE A 21 -26.08 26.92 -3.86
C ILE A 21 -24.92 27.69 -4.48
N ALA A 22 -24.10 28.33 -3.65
CA ALA A 22 -22.81 28.82 -4.09
C ALA A 22 -22.14 27.66 -4.84
N PRO A 23 -21.62 27.89 -6.06
CA PRO A 23 -21.10 26.79 -6.87
C PRO A 23 -20.04 26.03 -6.07
N PRO A 24 -19.96 24.69 -6.25
CA PRO A 24 -18.99 23.86 -5.54
C PRO A 24 -17.61 24.48 -5.72
N PHE A 25 -16.98 24.78 -4.59
CA PHE A 25 -15.63 25.29 -4.53
C PHE A 25 -14.74 24.27 -5.26
N ASP A 26 -14.12 24.69 -6.38
CA ASP A 26 -13.38 23.82 -7.28
C ASP A 26 -12.07 23.36 -6.63
N MET A 27 -12.12 22.18 -6.02
CA MET A 27 -11.01 21.46 -5.38
C MET A 27 -9.83 21.21 -6.33
N HIS A 28 -10.04 21.22 -7.64
CA HIS A 28 -8.95 21.10 -8.62
C HIS A 28 -8.17 22.41 -8.77
N ALA A 29 -8.88 23.54 -8.79
CA ALA A 29 -8.27 24.87 -8.90
C ALA A 29 -7.48 25.27 -7.64
N LEU A 30 -7.81 24.71 -6.46
CA LEU A 30 -7.04 24.93 -5.23
C LEU A 30 -5.77 24.05 -5.16
N ARG A 31 -5.83 22.81 -5.67
CA ARG A 31 -4.67 21.91 -5.86
C ARG A 31 -3.61 22.56 -6.76
N GLU A 32 -4.05 23.20 -7.85
CA GLU A 32 -3.18 23.92 -8.79
C GLU A 32 -2.68 25.27 -8.24
N ARG A 33 -3.44 25.94 -7.36
CA ARG A 33 -3.03 27.22 -6.75
C ARG A 33 -2.02 27.08 -5.60
N MET A 34 -2.05 25.97 -4.86
CA MET A 34 -1.14 25.76 -3.72
C MET A 34 0.12 24.95 -4.08
N LEU A 35 0.10 24.19 -5.18
CA LEU A 35 1.30 23.62 -5.80
C LEU A 35 1.90 24.62 -6.80
N GLY A 36 2.42 25.74 -6.28
CA GLY A 36 3.16 26.71 -7.08
C GLY A 36 4.40 26.09 -7.70
N ASN A 37 4.30 25.66 -8.96
CA ASN A 37 5.37 25.55 -9.98
C ASN A 37 6.75 24.98 -9.59
N ALA A 38 6.86 24.14 -8.55
CA ALA A 38 8.00 23.26 -8.35
C ALA A 38 7.63 21.89 -8.92
N SER A 39 7.97 21.68 -10.19
CA SER A 39 7.67 20.47 -10.93
C SER A 39 8.29 19.23 -10.26
N ILE A 40 7.44 18.34 -9.73
CA ILE A 40 7.69 16.91 -9.47
C ILE A 40 7.84 16.14 -10.81
N ALA A 41 8.40 16.81 -11.82
CA ALA A 41 8.60 16.34 -13.18
C ALA A 41 10.07 16.57 -13.55
N ASN A 42 10.93 15.80 -12.89
CA ASN A 42 12.12 15.22 -13.49
C ASN A 42 12.31 13.83 -12.86
N ARG A 43 11.34 12.95 -13.13
CA ARG A 43 11.50 11.51 -12.92
C ARG A 43 12.44 11.00 -14.01
N LEU A 44 13.68 10.70 -13.65
CA LEU A 44 14.46 9.73 -14.40
C LEU A 44 13.69 8.41 -14.34
N GLU A 45 13.05 8.01 -15.44
CA GLU A 45 12.67 6.61 -15.69
C GLU A 45 13.97 5.79 -15.80
N ASN A 46 14.61 5.52 -14.67
CA ASN A 46 15.53 4.40 -14.57
C ASN A 46 14.67 3.20 -14.18
N THR A 47 14.49 2.30 -15.15
CA THR A 47 13.92 0.95 -15.04
C THR A 47 13.85 0.38 -13.61
N VAL A 48 12.63 0.22 -13.11
CA VAL A 48 12.31 -0.54 -11.88
C VAL A 48 12.68 -2.00 -12.11
N VAL A 49 13.67 -2.50 -11.39
CA VAL A 49 13.96 -3.94 -11.33
C VAL A 49 13.87 -4.36 -9.87
N ASP A 50 12.83 -5.11 -9.54
CA ASP A 50 12.75 -5.81 -8.25
C ASP A 50 13.88 -6.82 -8.16
N LEU A 51 14.61 -6.78 -7.05
CA LEU A 51 15.71 -7.70 -6.78
C LEU A 51 15.35 -8.62 -5.63
N TRP A 52 15.91 -9.82 -5.68
CA TRP A 52 15.55 -10.91 -4.79
C TRP A 52 16.77 -11.46 -4.08
N PHE A 53 16.61 -11.66 -2.77
CA PHE A 53 17.53 -12.40 -1.91
C PHE A 53 16.91 -13.78 -1.66
N ASP A 54 17.27 -14.75 -2.50
CA ASP A 54 16.69 -16.11 -2.51
C ASP A 54 17.26 -17.03 -1.42
N GLU A 55 18.27 -16.58 -0.68
CA GLU A 55 18.89 -17.31 0.43
C GLU A 55 18.41 -16.78 1.80
N ALA A 56 17.27 -16.05 1.85
CA ALA A 56 16.71 -15.61 3.11
C ALA A 56 16.29 -16.82 3.96
N ILE A 57 16.60 -16.83 5.25
CA ILE A 57 16.32 -17.98 6.12
C ILE A 57 14.86 -17.93 6.56
N LEU A 58 14.14 -19.05 6.39
CA LEU A 58 12.71 -19.11 6.72
C LEU A 58 12.49 -18.96 8.23
N ASP A 59 13.23 -19.75 9.01
CA ASP A 59 13.17 -19.77 10.47
C ASP A 59 14.57 -19.68 11.07
N HIS A 60 14.90 -18.53 11.66
CA HIS A 60 16.19 -18.32 12.31
C HIS A 60 16.34 -19.11 13.61
N ASN A 61 15.27 -19.75 14.11
CA ASN A 61 15.32 -20.67 15.26
C ASN A 61 15.48 -22.14 14.84
N ASP A 62 15.35 -22.46 13.55
CA ASP A 62 15.45 -23.82 13.02
C ASP A 62 16.29 -23.82 11.73
N SER A 63 17.56 -24.20 11.87
CA SER A 63 18.51 -24.29 10.75
C SER A 63 18.10 -25.25 9.62
N SER A 64 17.06 -26.08 9.82
CA SER A 64 16.53 -26.99 8.81
C SER A 64 15.33 -26.43 8.02
N ALA A 65 14.79 -25.27 8.41
CA ALA A 65 13.55 -24.72 7.85
C ALA A 65 13.64 -24.24 6.38
N GLY A 66 14.83 -24.29 5.77
CA GLY A 66 15.03 -23.91 4.37
C GLY A 66 15.09 -22.39 4.14
N HIS A 67 15.03 -22.00 2.87
CA HIS A 67 15.15 -20.62 2.42
C HIS A 67 13.91 -20.12 1.70
N TRP A 68 13.78 -18.80 1.60
CA TRP A 68 12.73 -18.08 0.87
C TRP A 68 13.31 -16.84 0.18
N SER A 69 12.51 -16.18 -0.66
CA SER A 69 12.92 -15.00 -1.42
C SER A 69 12.42 -13.71 -0.78
N GLN A 70 13.35 -12.83 -0.40
CA GLN A 70 13.05 -11.50 0.16
C GLN A 70 13.36 -10.40 -0.87
N ARG A 71 12.44 -9.46 -1.06
CA ARG A 71 12.59 -8.35 -2.01
C ARG A 71 13.48 -7.26 -1.45
N TYR A 72 14.29 -6.65 -2.32
CA TYR A 72 15.05 -5.43 -2.00
C TYR A 72 15.24 -4.56 -3.24
N HIS A 73 15.62 -3.30 -3.00
CA HIS A 73 16.03 -2.34 -4.01
C HIS A 73 17.32 -1.68 -3.54
N TYR A 74 18.20 -1.29 -4.46
CA TYR A 74 19.37 -0.49 -4.10
C TYR A 74 19.66 0.57 -5.15
N ASN A 75 20.38 1.60 -4.72
CA ASN A 75 20.84 2.69 -5.56
C ASN A 75 22.31 2.98 -5.24
N ASP A 76 23.16 2.79 -6.23
CA ASP A 76 24.60 3.02 -6.18
C ASP A 76 25.03 4.29 -6.94
N ALA A 77 24.09 5.08 -7.47
CA ALA A 77 24.39 6.28 -8.26
C ALA A 77 25.22 7.33 -7.50
N TYR A 78 25.16 7.31 -6.16
CA TYR A 78 25.90 8.22 -5.28
C TYR A 78 27.11 7.58 -4.61
N TYR A 79 27.33 6.28 -4.82
CA TYR A 79 28.34 5.52 -4.10
C TYR A 79 29.76 5.97 -4.49
N GLY A 80 30.55 6.37 -3.50
CA GLY A 80 31.91 6.86 -3.70
C GLY A 80 32.97 5.79 -3.98
N GLY A 81 32.58 4.51 -4.01
CA GLY A 81 33.48 3.36 -4.12
C GLY A 81 33.92 2.81 -2.76
N ALA A 82 34.87 1.88 -2.78
CA ALA A 82 35.31 1.12 -1.61
C ALA A 82 35.61 2.03 -0.39
N GLY A 83 35.09 1.63 0.78
CA GLY A 83 35.19 2.39 2.03
C GLY A 83 34.14 3.49 2.20
N SER A 84 33.33 3.79 1.18
CA SER A 84 32.20 4.70 1.34
C SER A 84 31.06 4.01 2.13
N PRO A 85 30.20 4.78 2.84
CA PRO A 85 29.15 4.20 3.68
C PRO A 85 28.04 3.49 2.90
N VAL A 86 27.23 2.73 3.63
CA VAL A 86 25.99 2.14 3.13
C VAL A 86 24.84 2.56 4.05
N PHE A 87 23.75 3.07 3.48
CA PHE A 87 22.53 3.38 4.20
C PHE A 87 21.52 2.26 3.95
N LEU A 88 21.19 1.52 5.01
CA LEU A 88 20.21 0.45 5.01
C LEU A 88 18.85 1.02 5.43
N TYR A 89 17.96 1.21 4.47
CA TYR A 89 16.55 1.48 4.74
C TYR A 89 15.83 0.19 5.07
N ILE A 90 15.29 0.09 6.28
CA ILE A 90 14.43 -1.01 6.69
C ILE A 90 13.01 -0.65 6.24
N ASN A 91 12.44 -1.40 5.30
CA ASN A 91 11.05 -1.21 4.95
C ASN A 91 10.17 -1.80 6.05
N GLY A 92 9.17 -1.05 6.51
CA GLY A 92 8.31 -1.47 7.62
C GLY A 92 7.12 -2.31 7.15
N GLU A 93 5.98 -1.98 7.70
CA GLU A 93 4.67 -2.62 7.56
C GLU A 93 3.95 -2.31 6.25
N TRP A 94 4.71 -2.21 5.14
CA TRP A 94 4.18 -1.87 3.82
C TRP A 94 5.03 -2.47 2.69
N GLU A 95 4.50 -2.36 1.48
CA GLU A 95 5.17 -2.76 0.25
C GLU A 95 6.40 -1.88 -0.04
N ALA A 96 7.56 -2.50 -0.29
CA ALA A 96 8.77 -1.80 -0.67
C ALA A 96 8.65 -1.25 -2.09
N SER A 97 9.15 -0.01 -2.27
CA SER A 97 9.16 0.67 -3.55
C SER A 97 10.59 1.06 -3.93
N SER A 98 10.94 0.89 -5.20
CA SER A 98 12.20 1.39 -5.77
C SER A 98 12.35 2.92 -5.64
N TYR A 99 11.25 3.65 -5.43
CA TYR A 99 11.29 5.08 -5.16
C TYR A 99 12.04 5.41 -3.86
N THR A 100 11.93 4.56 -2.84
CA THR A 100 12.53 4.78 -1.52
C THR A 100 14.05 5.02 -1.58
N VAL A 101 14.75 4.36 -2.51
CA VAL A 101 16.20 4.50 -2.68
C VAL A 101 16.60 5.63 -3.64
N SER A 102 15.63 6.32 -4.25
CA SER A 102 15.86 7.35 -5.28
C SER A 102 15.19 8.69 -4.99
N ASP A 103 14.39 8.80 -3.93
CA ASP A 103 13.69 10.04 -3.56
C ASP A 103 14.64 11.14 -3.09
N THR A 104 15.05 12.02 -4.00
CA THR A 104 15.88 13.20 -3.69
C THR A 104 15.16 14.23 -2.81
N GLY A 105 13.86 14.08 -2.57
CA GLY A 105 13.10 14.86 -1.59
C GLY A 105 13.23 14.32 -0.15
N SER A 106 13.92 13.20 0.05
CA SER A 106 14.08 12.59 1.38
C SER A 106 15.41 12.95 2.06
N THR A 107 15.38 13.11 3.39
CA THR A 107 16.55 13.40 4.23
C THR A 107 17.63 12.32 4.11
N MET A 108 17.24 11.05 4.03
CA MET A 108 18.18 9.94 3.88
C MET A 108 18.96 10.03 2.56
N VAL A 109 18.27 10.28 1.45
CA VAL A 109 18.92 10.35 0.12
C VAL A 109 19.82 11.57 0.03
N ASP A 110 19.43 12.72 0.58
CA ASP A 110 20.30 13.91 0.65
C ASP A 110 21.58 13.63 1.45
N LEU A 111 21.47 12.99 2.62
CA LEU A 111 22.65 12.57 3.37
C LEU A 111 23.47 11.51 2.62
N ALA A 112 22.83 10.59 1.89
CA ALA A 112 23.55 9.61 1.09
C ALA A 112 24.38 10.29 -0.01
N ILE A 113 23.82 11.29 -0.70
CA ILE A 113 24.55 12.11 -1.68
C ILE A 113 25.74 12.81 -1.01
N LYS A 114 25.52 13.45 0.14
CA LYS A 114 26.56 14.17 0.90
C LYS A 114 27.71 13.26 1.34
N HIS A 115 27.39 12.05 1.81
CA HIS A 115 28.36 11.08 2.31
C HIS A 115 28.85 10.09 1.26
N LYS A 116 28.41 10.23 0.00
CA LYS A 116 28.69 9.30 -1.10
C LYS A 116 28.32 7.85 -0.77
N ALA A 117 27.21 7.67 -0.07
CA ALA A 117 26.77 6.38 0.41
C ALA A 117 26.02 5.60 -0.67
N MET A 118 26.14 4.27 -0.64
CA MET A 118 25.21 3.38 -1.33
C MET A 118 23.92 3.28 -0.51
N ILE A 119 22.76 3.27 -1.15
CA ILE A 119 21.47 3.09 -0.47
C ILE A 119 20.92 1.71 -0.81
N VAL A 120 20.46 0.96 0.19
CA VAL A 120 19.75 -0.30 0.00
C VAL A 120 18.51 -0.34 0.88
N ALA A 121 17.36 -0.67 0.30
CA ALA A 121 16.10 -0.87 0.99
C ALA A 121 15.71 -2.34 0.92
N VAL A 122 15.41 -2.96 2.07
CA VAL A 122 14.98 -4.37 2.16
C VAL A 122 13.55 -4.46 2.67
N GLU A 123 12.73 -5.26 1.99
CA GLU A 123 11.32 -5.45 2.33
C GLU A 123 11.17 -6.39 3.55
N HIS A 124 10.29 -6.03 4.47
CA HIS A 124 10.01 -6.83 5.65
C HIS A 124 9.29 -8.14 5.26
N ARG A 125 9.64 -9.24 5.94
CA ARG A 125 8.90 -10.51 5.78
C ARG A 125 7.40 -10.32 6.01
N TYR A 126 6.58 -10.98 5.22
CA TYR A 126 5.10 -10.91 5.18
C TYR A 126 4.49 -9.63 4.59
N TYR A 127 5.27 -8.63 4.20
CA TYR A 127 4.76 -7.44 3.53
C TYR A 127 5.14 -7.41 2.05
N GLY A 128 4.30 -6.77 1.24
CA GLY A 128 4.49 -6.71 -0.20
C GLY A 128 4.58 -8.10 -0.83
N ASP A 129 5.59 -8.29 -1.68
CA ASP A 129 5.84 -9.58 -2.33
C ASP A 129 6.81 -10.47 -1.52
N SER A 130 7.32 -10.01 -0.38
CA SER A 130 8.21 -10.76 0.52
C SER A 130 7.44 -11.70 1.44
N ILE A 131 6.73 -12.66 0.86
CA ILE A 131 5.88 -13.61 1.60
C ILE A 131 6.60 -14.96 1.72
N PRO A 132 7.00 -15.38 2.95
CA PRO A 132 7.67 -16.66 3.13
C PRO A 132 6.83 -17.83 2.58
N ASN A 133 7.39 -18.56 1.62
CA ASN A 133 6.74 -19.64 0.86
C ASN A 133 5.40 -19.28 0.19
N GLY A 134 5.10 -17.98 0.02
CA GLY A 134 3.78 -17.52 -0.45
C GLY A 134 2.62 -17.81 0.52
N ASP A 135 2.92 -18.14 1.79
CA ASP A 135 1.92 -18.53 2.79
C ASP A 135 1.72 -17.45 3.85
N GLN A 136 0.58 -16.74 3.78
CA GLN A 136 0.12 -15.75 4.76
C GLN A 136 -0.88 -16.31 5.78
N SER A 137 -1.00 -17.64 5.89
CA SER A 137 -1.89 -18.26 6.88
C SER A 137 -1.50 -17.86 8.31
N GLU A 138 -2.47 -17.94 9.21
CA GLU A 138 -2.20 -17.70 10.64
C GLU A 138 -1.15 -18.66 11.20
N ALA A 139 -1.16 -19.92 10.76
CA ALA A 139 -0.15 -20.90 11.17
C ALA A 139 1.27 -20.49 10.73
N SER A 140 1.39 -19.94 9.52
CA SER A 140 2.64 -19.38 8.99
C SER A 140 3.08 -18.16 9.81
N MET A 141 2.19 -17.17 9.99
CA MET A 141 2.51 -15.95 10.75
C MET A 141 2.93 -16.25 12.19
N ARG A 142 2.22 -17.17 12.88
CA ARG A 142 2.57 -17.60 14.24
C ARG A 142 4.00 -18.13 14.37
N LYS A 143 4.51 -18.75 13.31
CA LYS A 143 5.83 -19.37 13.33
C LYS A 143 6.92 -18.42 12.86
N TYR A 144 6.68 -17.67 11.80
CA TYR A 144 7.74 -16.91 11.12
C TYR A 144 7.55 -15.39 11.14
N HIS A 145 6.42 -14.84 11.58
CA HIS A 145 6.19 -13.39 11.62
C HIS A 145 6.39 -12.82 13.03
N SER A 146 7.61 -12.37 13.31
CA SER A 146 7.97 -11.65 14.54
C SER A 146 9.09 -10.65 14.29
N SER A 147 9.23 -9.66 15.18
CA SER A 147 10.33 -8.70 15.20
C SER A 147 11.69 -9.39 15.25
N THR A 148 11.78 -10.52 15.96
CA THR A 148 13.05 -11.25 16.11
C THR A 148 13.49 -11.89 14.81
N GLN A 149 12.56 -12.53 14.10
CA GLN A 149 12.81 -13.10 12.79
C GLN A 149 13.17 -12.01 11.76
N ALA A 150 12.47 -10.87 11.80
CA ALA A 150 12.76 -9.73 10.93
C ALA A 150 14.14 -9.11 11.17
N LEU A 151 14.55 -8.93 12.44
CA LEU A 151 15.89 -8.44 12.77
C LEU A 151 16.99 -9.42 12.33
N ALA A 152 16.72 -10.72 12.40
CA ALA A 152 17.64 -11.75 11.92
C ALA A 152 17.72 -11.78 10.38
N ASP A 153 16.63 -11.48 9.66
CA ASP A 153 16.69 -11.25 8.21
C ASP A 153 17.58 -10.09 7.85
N LEU A 154 17.51 -8.98 8.58
CA LEU A 154 18.40 -7.83 8.34
C LEU A 154 19.87 -8.24 8.49
N ALA A 155 20.20 -9.10 9.45
CA ALA A 155 21.56 -9.58 9.65
C ALA A 155 22.04 -10.48 8.50
N THR A 156 21.21 -11.42 8.03
CA THR A 156 21.57 -12.31 6.91
C THR A 156 21.60 -11.56 5.59
N PHE A 157 20.65 -10.65 5.36
CA PHE A 157 20.63 -9.75 4.21
C PHE A 157 21.87 -8.86 4.17
N HIS A 158 22.26 -8.27 5.31
CA HIS A 158 23.49 -7.49 5.41
C HIS A 158 24.71 -8.32 4.97
N ALA A 159 24.84 -9.56 5.44
CA ALA A 159 25.94 -10.43 5.05
C ALA A 159 25.94 -10.76 3.55
N PHE A 160 24.77 -11.08 2.99
CA PHE A 160 24.56 -11.29 1.56
C PHE A 160 24.99 -10.08 0.74
N PHE A 161 24.45 -8.91 1.06
CA PHE A 161 24.67 -7.70 0.30
C PHE A 161 26.13 -7.23 0.40
N THR A 162 26.71 -7.33 1.60
CA THR A 162 28.14 -7.05 1.84
C THR A 162 29.03 -7.90 0.96
N LYS A 163 28.77 -9.21 0.88
CA LYS A 163 29.53 -10.13 0.04
C LYS A 163 29.33 -9.83 -1.44
N LYS A 164 28.09 -9.61 -1.87
CA LYS A 164 27.70 -9.37 -3.27
C LYS A 164 28.35 -8.10 -3.85
N HIS A 165 28.50 -7.06 -3.03
CA HIS A 165 28.99 -5.74 -3.47
C HIS A 165 30.38 -5.39 -2.95
N ASN A 166 31.07 -6.33 -2.29
CA ASN A 166 32.41 -6.14 -1.71
C ASN A 166 32.50 -4.93 -0.76
N LEU A 167 31.64 -4.94 0.27
CA LEU A 167 31.43 -3.84 1.22
C LEU A 167 31.95 -4.16 2.64
N GLN A 168 32.96 -5.02 2.77
CA GLN A 168 33.46 -5.54 4.05
C GLN A 168 34.04 -4.44 4.95
N ASP A 169 34.59 -3.40 4.32
CA ASP A 169 35.14 -2.22 5.01
C ASP A 169 34.12 -1.06 5.06
N ALA A 170 32.92 -1.24 4.52
CA ALA A 170 31.92 -0.18 4.48
C ALA A 170 31.27 -0.02 5.86
N ARG A 171 31.02 1.23 6.25
CA ARG A 171 30.25 1.54 7.45
C ARG A 171 28.77 1.64 7.12
N TRP A 172 27.96 0.90 7.85
CA TRP A 172 26.51 0.86 7.63
C TRP A 172 25.77 1.75 8.62
N ILE A 173 24.76 2.48 8.14
CA ILE A 173 23.79 3.19 8.98
C ILE A 173 22.41 2.57 8.73
N ALA A 174 21.75 2.10 9.78
CA ALA A 174 20.38 1.63 9.70
C ALA A 174 19.41 2.81 9.73
N TRP A 175 18.38 2.76 8.90
CA TRP A 175 17.39 3.81 8.77
C TRP A 175 15.99 3.23 8.82
N GLY A 176 15.10 3.83 9.60
CA GLY A 176 13.70 3.44 9.61
C GLY A 176 12.78 4.50 10.18
N TYR A 177 11.51 4.36 9.83
CA TYR A 177 10.40 5.27 10.16
C TYR A 177 9.27 4.47 10.81
N SER A 178 8.59 4.99 11.82
CA SER A 178 7.52 4.27 12.53
C SER A 178 8.02 2.93 13.12
N TYR A 179 7.35 1.81 12.85
CA TYR A 179 7.81 0.48 13.22
C TYR A 179 9.17 0.11 12.61
N ALA A 180 9.46 0.52 11.37
CA ALA A 180 10.82 0.39 10.85
C ALA A 180 11.84 1.20 11.66
N GLY A 181 11.42 2.33 12.25
CA GLY A 181 12.24 3.09 13.21
C GLY A 181 12.56 2.27 14.45
N GLN A 182 11.60 1.52 15.00
CA GLN A 182 11.84 0.56 16.09
C GLN A 182 12.85 -0.50 15.65
N LEU A 183 12.66 -1.10 14.47
CA LEU A 183 13.57 -2.09 13.91
C LEU A 183 14.98 -1.53 13.72
N SER A 184 15.14 -0.28 13.29
CA SER A 184 16.47 0.34 13.11
C SER A 184 17.22 0.45 14.46
N ALA A 185 16.54 0.89 15.51
CA ALA A 185 17.10 0.98 16.86
C ALA A 185 17.39 -0.43 17.42
N TRP A 186 16.48 -1.38 17.25
CA TRP A 186 16.65 -2.75 17.72
C TRP A 186 17.72 -3.51 16.93
N PHE A 187 17.92 -3.20 15.65
CA PHE A 187 18.99 -3.78 14.84
C PHE A 187 20.35 -3.29 15.34
N LYS A 188 20.49 -1.99 15.64
CA LYS A 188 21.69 -1.48 16.30
C LYS A 188 21.89 -2.10 17.69
N LEU A 189 20.82 -2.31 18.47
CA LEU A 189 20.88 -2.93 19.79
C LEU A 189 21.32 -4.40 19.75
N LYS A 190 20.78 -5.20 18.82
CA LYS A 190 21.00 -6.66 18.76
C LYS A 190 22.18 -7.06 17.89
N TYR A 191 22.51 -6.27 16.88
CA TYR A 191 23.60 -6.49 15.95
C TYR A 191 24.53 -5.26 15.86
N PRO A 192 25.07 -4.78 17.00
CA PRO A 192 25.81 -3.51 17.06
C PRO A 192 27.08 -3.47 16.22
N SER A 193 27.64 -4.64 15.86
CA SER A 193 28.82 -4.78 15.00
C SER A 193 28.52 -4.69 13.50
N LEU A 194 27.26 -4.87 13.09
CA LEU A 194 26.87 -4.80 11.67
C LEU A 194 26.58 -3.37 11.22
N VAL A 195 26.18 -2.49 12.13
CA VAL A 195 25.86 -1.09 11.81
C VAL A 195 26.58 -0.14 12.77
N ALA A 196 27.15 0.92 12.20
CA ALA A 196 27.85 1.95 12.95
C ALA A 196 26.90 2.77 13.83
N GLY A 197 25.69 3.04 13.34
CA GLY A 197 24.62 3.72 14.06
C GLY A 197 23.26 3.56 13.37
N ALA A 198 22.22 4.17 13.94
CA ALA A 198 20.87 4.15 13.37
C ALA A 198 20.12 5.49 13.48
N VAL A 199 19.24 5.74 12.52
CA VAL A 199 18.24 6.82 12.56
C VAL A 199 16.86 6.19 12.74
N ALA A 200 16.25 6.46 13.90
CA ALA A 200 14.97 5.89 14.32
C ALA A 200 13.92 7.01 14.42
N SER A 201 13.25 7.30 13.31
CA SER A 201 12.25 8.37 13.23
C SER A 201 10.86 7.90 13.63
N SER A 202 10.22 8.69 14.50
CA SER A 202 8.92 8.46 15.15
C SER A 202 8.76 7.01 15.60
N ALA A 203 9.79 6.44 16.24
CA ALA A 203 9.87 5.01 16.53
C ALA A 203 9.20 4.66 17.88
N PRO A 204 8.03 3.99 17.93
CA PRO A 204 7.37 3.70 19.20
C PRO A 204 7.96 2.44 19.86
N VAL A 205 9.18 2.57 20.39
CA VAL A 205 9.96 1.46 20.98
C VAL A 205 9.36 0.85 22.25
N GLN A 206 8.43 1.54 22.90
CA GLN A 206 7.68 1.05 24.06
C GLN A 206 6.45 0.28 23.59
N ALA A 207 6.47 -1.05 23.69
CA ALA A 207 5.26 -1.86 23.54
C ALA A 207 4.25 -1.51 24.64
N SER A 208 2.95 -1.49 24.33
CA SER A 208 1.91 -1.13 25.30
C SER A 208 0.59 -1.83 25.04
N PHE A 209 0.04 -2.53 26.04
CA PHE A 209 -1.32 -3.08 25.96
C PHE A 209 -2.36 -1.95 25.84
N ASP A 210 -2.20 -0.89 26.64
CA ASP A 210 -3.05 0.29 26.66
C ASP A 210 -2.33 1.46 25.96
N HIS A 211 -2.65 1.72 24.68
CA HIS A 211 -2.06 2.83 23.93
C HIS A 211 -2.90 4.11 24.00
N LYS A 212 -3.20 4.56 25.22
CA LYS A 212 -3.84 5.85 25.49
C LYS A 212 -3.04 7.05 24.94
N ALA A 213 -1.71 6.91 24.89
CA ALA A 213 -0.80 7.98 24.48
C ALA A 213 -1.05 8.47 23.04
N TYR A 214 -1.68 7.63 22.21
CA TYR A 214 -2.09 8.01 20.86
C TYR A 214 -3.07 9.19 20.89
N MET A 215 -4.16 9.06 21.66
CA MET A 215 -5.17 10.11 21.78
C MET A 215 -4.67 11.32 22.58
N GLU A 216 -3.71 11.13 23.47
CA GLU A 216 -2.99 12.23 24.12
C GLU A 216 -2.14 13.02 23.10
N GLY A 217 -1.54 12.36 22.10
CA GLY A 217 -0.84 13.05 21.01
C GLY A 217 -1.78 13.80 20.06
N VAL A 218 -2.93 13.21 19.71
CA VAL A 218 -4.00 13.94 19.00
C VAL A 218 -4.41 15.19 19.80
N THR A 219 -4.50 15.07 21.13
CA THR A 219 -4.80 16.20 22.04
C THR A 219 -3.71 17.27 22.00
N ARG A 220 -2.42 16.89 21.95
CA ARG A 220 -1.32 17.85 21.76
C ARG A 220 -1.49 18.62 20.45
N GLY A 221 -1.83 17.93 19.36
CA GLY A 221 -2.14 18.56 18.07
C GLY A 221 -3.31 19.54 18.15
N LEU A 222 -4.44 19.14 18.76
CA LEU A 222 -5.62 19.99 18.95
C LEU A 222 -5.26 21.26 19.74
N LYS A 223 -4.47 21.11 20.81
CA LYS A 223 -4.00 22.23 21.63
C LYS A 223 -3.05 23.14 20.88
N TYR A 224 -2.11 22.57 20.12
CA TYR A 224 -1.12 23.31 19.34
C TYR A 224 -1.79 24.20 18.28
N HIS A 225 -2.80 23.67 17.58
CA HIS A 225 -3.46 24.41 16.50
C HIS A 225 -4.65 25.27 16.93
N GLY A 226 -5.42 24.83 17.93
CA GLY A 226 -6.69 25.46 18.32
C GLY A 226 -6.76 25.95 19.77
N GLY A 227 -5.68 25.80 20.54
CA GLY A 227 -5.61 26.22 21.94
C GLY A 227 -6.58 25.48 22.87
N GLN A 228 -6.72 26.01 24.09
CA GLN A 228 -7.59 25.42 25.11
C GLN A 228 -9.07 25.41 24.69
N SER A 229 -9.52 26.43 23.97
CA SER A 229 -10.90 26.49 23.46
C SER A 229 -11.25 25.35 22.50
N CYS A 230 -10.29 24.85 21.71
CA CYS A 230 -10.55 23.67 20.89
C CYS A 230 -10.74 22.42 21.77
N LEU A 231 -9.88 22.24 22.78
CA LEU A 231 -10.01 21.14 23.74
C LEU A 231 -11.35 21.18 24.49
N ASP A 232 -11.77 22.35 24.96
CA ASP A 232 -13.02 22.50 25.72
C ASP A 232 -14.26 22.16 24.84
N ASN A 233 -14.24 22.55 23.56
CA ASN A 233 -15.28 22.15 22.60
C ASN A 233 -15.31 20.63 22.40
N PHE A 234 -14.14 19.99 22.27
CA PHE A 234 -14.03 18.54 22.14
C PHE A 234 -14.49 17.81 23.40
N GLU A 235 -14.08 18.26 24.59
CA GLU A 235 -14.47 17.68 25.88
C GLU A 235 -15.99 17.69 26.02
N SER A 236 -16.64 18.84 25.75
CA SER A 236 -18.09 18.94 25.77
C SER A 236 -18.74 18.02 24.73
N ALA A 237 -18.26 18.02 23.48
CA ALA A 237 -18.84 17.22 22.41
C ALA A 237 -18.71 15.70 22.67
N ILE A 238 -17.58 15.25 23.18
CA ILE A 238 -17.29 13.85 23.47
C ILE A 238 -18.11 13.36 24.66
N ASN A 239 -18.24 14.15 25.73
CA ASN A 239 -19.06 13.79 26.88
C ASN A 239 -20.56 13.69 26.50
N ASP A 240 -21.07 14.64 25.71
CA ASP A 240 -22.43 14.59 25.19
C ASP A 240 -22.65 13.40 24.24
N PHE A 241 -21.64 13.10 23.40
CA PHE A 241 -21.68 11.95 22.51
C PHE A 241 -21.69 10.64 23.28
N HIS A 242 -20.86 10.47 24.32
CA HIS A 242 -20.89 9.29 25.18
C HIS A 242 -22.27 9.10 25.82
N ALA A 243 -22.88 10.15 26.37
CA ALA A 243 -24.24 10.09 26.90
C ALA A 243 -25.27 9.63 25.85
N LEU A 244 -25.10 10.07 24.60
CA LEU A 244 -25.93 9.65 23.47
C LEU A 244 -25.70 8.18 23.09
N VAL A 245 -24.47 7.67 23.18
CA VAL A 245 -24.13 6.25 22.97
C VAL A 245 -24.72 5.38 24.09
N VAL A 246 -24.65 5.83 25.35
CA VAL A 246 -25.26 5.14 26.49
C VAL A 246 -26.77 4.98 26.29
N ALA A 247 -27.44 6.07 25.89
CA ALA A 247 -28.88 6.10 25.63
C ALA A 247 -29.28 5.29 24.38
N GLY A 248 -28.45 5.34 23.33
CA GLY A 248 -28.65 4.62 22.07
C GLY A 248 -29.90 5.04 21.29
N GLY A 249 -30.30 4.19 20.34
CA GLY A 249 -31.59 4.30 19.63
C GLY A 249 -31.63 5.36 18.53
N ASN A 250 -32.85 5.83 18.21
CA ASN A 250 -33.09 6.77 17.11
C ASN A 250 -32.30 8.09 17.21
N PRO A 251 -32.14 8.74 18.39
CA PRO A 251 -31.38 9.98 18.49
C PRO A 251 -29.92 9.85 18.04
N LEU A 252 -29.22 8.78 18.47
CA LEU A 252 -27.86 8.49 18.02
C LEU A 252 -27.80 8.24 16.51
N ARG A 253 -28.76 7.44 16.00
CA ARG A 253 -28.86 7.15 14.57
C ARG A 253 -29.07 8.42 13.74
N THR A 254 -30.00 9.27 14.14
CA THR A 254 -30.33 10.50 13.40
C THR A 254 -29.19 11.51 13.46
N LYS A 255 -28.49 11.61 14.59
CA LYS A 255 -27.45 12.62 14.80
C LYS A 255 -26.09 12.22 14.22
N PHE A 256 -25.68 10.95 14.34
CA PHE A 256 -24.36 10.49 13.88
C PHE A 256 -24.42 9.51 12.70
N GLY A 257 -25.62 9.11 12.25
CA GLY A 257 -25.77 8.20 11.12
C GLY A 257 -25.23 6.80 11.44
N THR A 258 -25.59 6.19 12.57
CA THR A 258 -25.15 4.82 12.90
C THR A 258 -26.02 3.75 12.23
N CYS A 259 -25.48 2.60 11.86
CA CYS A 259 -26.29 1.49 11.33
C CYS A 259 -26.90 0.67 12.49
N GLY A 260 -28.18 0.28 12.36
CA GLY A 260 -28.78 -0.74 13.25
C GLY A 260 -29.20 -0.24 14.64
N ALA A 261 -29.47 -1.18 15.54
CA ALA A 261 -29.72 -0.91 16.95
C ALA A 261 -28.37 -0.81 17.68
N THR A 262 -28.26 0.09 18.66
CA THR A 262 -27.07 0.25 19.50
C THR A 262 -27.42 -0.24 20.90
N ALA A 263 -27.49 -1.55 21.06
CA ALA A 263 -27.99 -2.19 22.28
C ALA A 263 -26.88 -2.92 23.03
N THR A 264 -25.91 -3.48 22.31
CA THR A 264 -24.83 -4.30 22.88
C THR A 264 -23.61 -3.46 23.25
N LEU A 265 -22.82 -3.96 24.19
CA LEU A 265 -21.53 -3.35 24.54
C LEU A 265 -20.56 -3.30 23.36
N GLN A 266 -20.59 -4.30 22.47
CA GLN A 266 -19.78 -4.34 21.26
C GLN A 266 -20.13 -3.19 20.31
N GLU A 267 -21.41 -2.95 20.05
CA GLU A 267 -21.85 -1.84 19.19
C GLU A 267 -21.47 -0.49 19.80
N LYS A 268 -21.65 -0.33 21.12
CA LYS A 268 -21.29 0.89 21.83
C LYS A 268 -19.78 1.17 21.78
N GLN A 269 -18.94 0.16 22.03
CA GLN A 269 -17.50 0.29 21.90
C GLN A 269 -17.08 0.60 20.46
N ALA A 270 -17.65 -0.08 19.46
CA ALA A 270 -17.30 0.14 18.07
C ALA A 270 -17.60 1.59 17.63
N ILE A 271 -18.75 2.13 18.05
CA ILE A 271 -19.16 3.51 17.74
C ILE A 271 -18.24 4.55 18.39
N GLU A 272 -17.86 4.35 19.65
CA GLU A 272 -16.95 5.27 20.32
C GLU A 272 -15.53 5.21 19.76
N TRP A 273 -15.05 4.00 19.49
CA TRP A 273 -13.75 3.79 18.90
C TRP A 273 -13.68 4.41 17.49
N GLU A 274 -14.75 4.30 16.70
CA GLU A 274 -14.84 4.94 15.39
C GLU A 274 -14.85 6.48 15.48
N VAL A 275 -15.54 7.07 16.46
CA VAL A 275 -15.55 8.53 16.61
C VAL A 275 -14.17 9.10 16.91
N MET A 276 -13.37 8.46 17.76
CA MET A 276 -11.99 8.90 17.93
C MET A 276 -11.13 8.63 16.68
N SER A 277 -11.47 7.58 15.92
CA SER A 277 -10.66 7.18 14.76
C SER A 277 -10.65 8.16 13.60
N TYR A 278 -11.69 8.99 13.49
CA TYR A 278 -11.73 10.13 12.55
C TYR A 278 -10.61 11.15 12.76
N TYR A 279 -10.02 11.18 13.96
CA TYR A 279 -8.92 12.08 14.30
C TYR A 279 -7.55 11.39 14.26
N HIS A 280 -7.50 10.06 14.10
CA HIS A 280 -6.25 9.32 14.02
C HIS A 280 -5.42 9.74 12.80
N GLY A 281 -6.03 9.67 11.61
CA GLY A 281 -5.37 10.05 10.37
C GLY A 281 -4.90 11.50 10.40
N ILE A 282 -5.80 12.44 10.72
CA ILE A 282 -5.48 13.88 10.81
C ILE A 282 -4.34 14.13 11.81
N GLY A 283 -4.36 13.44 12.96
CA GLY A 283 -3.32 13.54 13.98
C GLY A 283 -1.97 13.04 13.50
N GLN A 284 -1.94 11.89 12.84
CA GLN A 284 -0.72 11.21 12.44
C GLN A 284 -0.07 11.85 11.20
N SER A 285 -0.83 12.10 10.13
CA SER A 285 -0.31 12.66 8.88
C SER A 285 -0.40 14.19 8.80
N GLY A 286 -0.92 14.85 9.84
CA GLY A 286 -1.19 16.30 9.86
C GLY A 286 -2.37 16.75 8.99
N ARG A 287 -2.75 15.93 8.01
CA ARG A 287 -3.94 16.11 7.15
C ARG A 287 -4.58 14.78 6.83
N ASP A 288 -5.90 14.73 6.87
CA ASP A 288 -6.69 13.63 6.33
C ASP A 288 -7.93 14.19 5.62
N HIS A 289 -8.32 13.57 4.50
CA HIS A 289 -9.39 14.07 3.62
C HIS A 289 -9.20 15.55 3.19
N GLY A 290 -7.96 16.06 3.20
CA GLY A 290 -7.61 17.45 2.88
C GLY A 290 -7.68 18.43 4.07
N TYR A 291 -8.17 17.98 5.23
CA TYR A 291 -8.36 18.80 6.43
C TYR A 291 -7.23 18.55 7.42
N SER A 292 -6.77 19.62 8.06
CA SER A 292 -5.81 19.59 9.16
C SER A 292 -6.53 19.67 10.51
N ILE A 293 -5.81 19.41 11.59
CA ILE A 293 -6.31 19.63 12.96
C ILE A 293 -6.80 21.08 13.14
N LYS A 294 -6.12 22.05 12.52
CA LYS A 294 -6.53 23.45 12.55
C LYS A 294 -7.93 23.64 11.96
N ASP A 295 -8.20 23.04 10.80
CA ASP A 295 -9.49 23.15 10.13
C ASP A 295 -10.61 22.54 11.00
N VAL A 296 -10.33 21.42 11.67
CA VAL A 296 -11.24 20.79 12.64
C VAL A 296 -11.52 21.73 13.81
N CYS A 297 -10.49 22.33 14.40
CA CYS A 297 -10.64 23.26 15.52
C CYS A 297 -11.43 24.52 15.13
N ASP A 298 -11.14 25.12 13.97
CA ASP A 298 -11.87 26.27 13.44
C ASP A 298 -13.34 25.93 13.21
N TYR A 299 -13.62 24.75 12.64
CA TYR A 299 -14.99 24.28 12.42
C TYR A 299 -15.75 24.08 13.74
N MET A 300 -15.08 23.50 14.74
CA MET A 300 -15.64 23.25 16.08
C MET A 300 -15.84 24.53 16.89
N ALA A 301 -15.14 25.61 16.58
CA ALA A 301 -15.28 26.91 17.24
C ALA A 301 -16.43 27.76 16.66
N ASP A 302 -16.79 27.57 15.39
CA ASP A 302 -17.77 28.42 14.71
C ASP A 302 -19.23 28.04 15.06
N PRO A 303 -20.00 28.91 15.75
CA PRO A 303 -21.38 28.64 16.11
C PRO A 303 -22.32 28.51 14.90
N ALA A 304 -21.94 29.01 13.71
CA ALA A 304 -22.72 28.82 12.49
C ALA A 304 -22.79 27.34 12.09
N ASN A 305 -21.81 26.52 12.49
CA ASN A 305 -21.76 25.10 12.18
C ASN A 305 -22.68 24.25 13.08
N GLY A 306 -23.24 24.78 14.16
CA GLY A 306 -24.14 24.02 15.05
C GLY A 306 -24.32 24.70 16.40
N GLN A 307 -25.47 24.46 17.03
CA GLN A 307 -25.84 25.11 18.30
C GLN A 307 -24.94 24.63 19.44
N THR A 308 -24.69 23.33 19.50
CA THR A 308 -23.82 22.70 20.51
C THR A 308 -22.51 22.20 19.89
N PRO A 309 -21.42 22.04 20.68
CA PRO A 309 -20.21 21.37 20.22
C PRO A 309 -20.48 19.97 19.63
N MET A 310 -21.40 19.21 20.25
CA MET A 310 -21.83 17.90 19.75
C MET A 310 -22.50 17.99 18.36
N ASP A 311 -23.26 19.05 18.06
CA ASP A 311 -23.84 19.26 16.72
C ASP A 311 -22.78 19.53 15.68
N ARG A 312 -21.77 20.32 16.04
CA ARG A 312 -20.64 20.61 15.15
C ARG A 312 -19.86 19.33 14.86
N MET A 313 -19.51 18.54 15.88
CA MET A 313 -18.83 17.26 15.71
C MET A 313 -19.64 16.28 14.84
N SER A 314 -20.94 16.17 15.07
CA SER A 314 -21.85 15.32 14.28
C SER A 314 -21.88 15.75 12.81
N LYS A 315 -22.01 17.05 12.52
CA LYS A 315 -22.03 17.54 11.13
C LYS A 315 -20.67 17.38 10.45
N TRP A 316 -19.57 17.63 11.16
CA TRP A 316 -18.22 17.39 10.67
C TRP A 316 -18.06 15.93 10.24
N LYS A 317 -18.42 15.00 11.14
CA LYS A 317 -18.42 13.56 10.86
C LYS A 317 -19.23 13.22 9.61
N LEU A 318 -20.47 13.71 9.51
CA LEU A 318 -21.37 13.37 8.40
C LEU A 318 -20.97 14.01 7.06
N ALA A 319 -20.22 15.12 7.09
CA ALA A 319 -19.70 15.78 5.90
C ALA A 319 -18.53 15.01 5.28
N ILE A 320 -17.70 14.37 6.10
CA ILE A 320 -16.50 13.65 5.65
C ILE A 320 -16.81 12.17 5.42
N TYR A 321 -17.54 11.54 6.32
CA TYR A 321 -17.80 10.10 6.31
C TYR A 321 -19.25 9.83 5.90
N HIS A 322 -19.45 9.55 4.61
CA HIS A 322 -20.74 9.21 4.03
C HIS A 322 -21.14 7.75 4.32
N GLY A 323 -22.43 7.53 4.59
CA GLY A 323 -22.99 6.21 4.90
C GLY A 323 -23.20 6.01 6.39
N CYS A 324 -23.95 4.95 6.73
CA CYS A 324 -24.02 4.54 8.13
C CYS A 324 -22.77 3.75 8.47
N ALA A 325 -22.19 3.98 9.65
CA ALA A 325 -21.02 3.24 10.15
C ALA A 325 -21.25 1.72 10.12
N PRO A 326 -20.72 0.95 9.15
CA PRO A 326 -20.46 -0.46 9.42
C PRO A 326 -19.24 -0.52 10.35
N GLY A 327 -19.19 -1.47 11.29
CA GLY A 327 -17.97 -1.68 12.06
C GLY A 327 -16.79 -1.77 11.09
N PHE A 328 -15.87 -0.83 11.16
CA PHE A 328 -14.65 -0.75 10.35
C PHE A 328 -13.47 -0.98 11.29
N VAL A 329 -12.44 -1.69 10.81
CA VAL A 329 -11.15 -1.81 11.52
C VAL A 329 -10.08 -1.19 10.65
N PHE A 330 -9.12 -0.50 11.26
CA PHE A 330 -7.97 0.07 10.56
C PHE A 330 -6.98 -1.04 10.25
N ASN A 331 -6.60 -1.19 8.98
CA ASN A 331 -5.69 -2.26 8.53
C ASN A 331 -4.20 -1.85 8.52
N GLY A 332 -3.88 -0.62 8.91
CA GLY A 332 -2.54 -0.01 8.77
C GLY A 332 -2.43 1.02 7.64
N SER A 333 -3.33 1.01 6.65
CA SER A 333 -3.34 1.94 5.51
C SER A 333 -4.73 2.46 5.09
N LYS A 334 -5.81 1.71 5.37
CA LYS A 334 -7.19 2.08 5.05
C LYS A 334 -8.19 1.43 6.02
N TRP A 335 -9.37 2.04 6.09
CA TRP A 335 -10.51 1.54 6.85
C TRP A 335 -11.22 0.42 6.11
N VAL A 336 -11.25 -0.79 6.68
CA VAL A 336 -11.94 -1.94 6.07
C VAL A 336 -13.11 -2.41 6.92
N PRO A 337 -14.28 -2.73 6.31
CA PRO A 337 -15.40 -3.26 7.07
C PRO A 337 -14.96 -4.51 7.84
N VAL A 338 -15.46 -4.73 9.05
CA VAL A 338 -15.22 -5.94 9.88
C VAL A 338 -15.56 -7.23 9.10
N ARG A 339 -16.49 -7.13 8.15
CA ARG A 339 -16.89 -8.21 7.24
C ARG A 339 -15.94 -8.44 6.05
N ALA A 340 -15.03 -7.50 5.77
CA ALA A 340 -13.98 -7.59 4.75
C ALA A 340 -12.61 -8.02 5.32
N LEU A 341 -12.45 -8.11 6.66
CA LEU A 341 -11.22 -8.56 7.33
C LEU A 341 -10.70 -9.94 6.86
N PRO A 342 -11.55 -10.92 6.49
CA PRO A 342 -11.07 -12.19 5.95
C PRO A 342 -10.50 -12.09 4.52
N ALA A 343 -10.78 -11.00 3.80
CA ALA A 343 -10.50 -10.84 2.38
C ALA A 343 -9.41 -9.79 2.06
N ASP A 344 -8.90 -9.07 3.07
CA ASP A 344 -7.79 -8.13 2.90
C ASP A 344 -6.47 -8.82 3.27
N PRO A 345 -5.59 -9.12 2.29
CA PRO A 345 -4.34 -9.82 2.53
C PRO A 345 -3.35 -8.99 3.35
N ASP A 346 -3.48 -7.67 3.45
CA ASP A 346 -2.59 -6.79 4.24
C ASP A 346 -3.09 -6.62 5.69
N PHE A 347 -4.35 -6.98 5.95
CA PHE A 347 -4.99 -6.78 7.25
C PHE A 347 -4.47 -7.73 8.34
N GLY A 348 -3.85 -8.85 7.96
CA GLY A 348 -3.47 -9.92 8.89
C GLY A 348 -2.16 -9.69 9.63
N GLN A 349 -1.18 -9.10 8.97
CA GLN A 349 0.24 -9.11 9.34
C GLN A 349 0.50 -8.15 10.49
N TRP A 350 0.21 -6.86 10.27
CA TRP A 350 0.40 -5.84 11.31
C TRP A 350 -0.47 -6.14 12.53
N THR A 351 -1.71 -6.55 12.29
CA THR A 351 -2.61 -6.98 13.36
C THR A 351 -2.02 -8.17 14.13
N TRP A 352 -1.45 -9.18 13.46
CA TRP A 352 -0.75 -10.27 14.13
C TRP A 352 0.41 -9.76 14.99
N GLN A 353 1.26 -8.87 14.49
CA GLN A 353 2.38 -8.31 15.28
C GLN A 353 1.89 -7.55 16.52
N THR A 354 0.85 -6.73 16.39
CA THR A 354 0.22 -6.04 17.53
C THR A 354 -0.35 -7.02 18.56
N CYS A 355 -1.01 -8.09 18.12
CA CYS A 355 -1.55 -9.13 19.00
C CYS A 355 -0.49 -10.10 19.55
N ASN A 356 0.69 -10.18 18.93
CA ASN A 356 1.72 -11.15 19.29
C ASN A 356 2.88 -10.53 20.09
N GLU A 357 3.24 -9.28 19.85
CA GLU A 357 4.45 -8.67 20.45
C GLU A 357 4.19 -7.31 21.07
N PHE A 358 3.48 -6.42 20.37
CA PHE A 358 3.57 -4.99 20.68
C PHE A 358 2.44 -4.43 21.53
N GLY A 359 1.27 -5.08 21.53
CA GLY A 359 0.06 -4.37 21.90
C GLY A 359 -0.19 -3.27 20.87
N PHE A 360 -0.33 -2.02 21.31
CA PHE A 360 -0.78 -0.86 20.53
C PHE A 360 -2.29 -0.82 20.32
N LEU A 361 -3.06 -1.30 21.30
CA LEU A 361 -4.50 -1.08 21.31
C LEU A 361 -4.75 0.41 21.58
N ILE A 362 -5.14 1.14 20.53
CA ILE A 362 -5.51 2.55 20.67
C ILE A 362 -6.80 2.63 21.48
N THR A 363 -6.71 3.32 22.59
CA THR A 363 -7.74 3.47 23.63
C THR A 363 -7.90 4.95 23.96
N ALA A 364 -8.99 5.28 24.64
CA ALA A 364 -9.24 6.66 25.06
C ALA A 364 -9.59 6.79 26.54
N SER A 365 -10.34 5.85 27.11
CA SER A 365 -10.96 6.02 28.44
C SER A 365 -9.97 6.16 29.60
N THR A 366 -8.71 5.75 29.43
CA THR A 366 -7.63 5.82 30.42
C THR A 366 -6.66 6.98 30.19
N GLY A 367 -6.90 7.79 29.15
CA GLY A 367 -6.06 8.91 28.75
C GLY A 367 -6.04 10.06 29.77
N ASP A 368 -4.84 10.61 29.99
CA ASP A 368 -4.63 11.74 30.88
C ASP A 368 -4.77 13.06 30.12
N ASN A 369 -5.50 14.02 30.70
CA ASN A 369 -5.67 15.38 30.14
C ASN A 369 -6.15 15.45 28.67
N THR A 370 -6.87 14.43 28.21
CA THR A 370 -7.45 14.35 26.87
C THR A 370 -8.98 14.43 26.91
N PRO A 371 -9.64 15.16 25.99
CA PRO A 371 -11.09 15.17 25.87
C PRO A 371 -11.65 13.81 25.45
N PHE A 372 -10.84 12.96 24.84
CA PHE A 372 -11.26 11.64 24.38
C PHE A 372 -11.52 10.66 25.53
N ARG A 373 -11.04 10.94 26.76
CA ARG A 373 -11.32 10.10 27.94
C ARG A 373 -12.81 9.91 28.23
N GLY A 374 -13.67 10.82 27.74
CA GLY A 374 -15.12 10.67 27.84
C GLY A 374 -15.69 9.49 27.05
N LEU A 375 -14.93 8.89 26.13
CA LEU A 375 -15.30 7.67 25.39
C LEU A 375 -15.10 6.40 26.26
N ALA A 376 -15.96 6.22 27.26
CA ALA A 376 -15.77 5.18 28.29
C ALA A 376 -15.86 3.73 27.78
N TYR A 377 -16.50 3.47 26.65
CA TYR A 377 -16.53 2.15 26.01
C TYR A 377 -15.29 1.86 25.16
N ALA A 378 -14.50 2.88 24.79
CA ALA A 378 -13.17 2.72 24.18
C ALA A 378 -12.07 2.43 25.24
N SER A 379 -12.37 1.51 26.17
CA SER A 379 -11.44 1.06 27.22
C SER A 379 -10.50 -0.05 26.75
N PRO A 380 -9.35 -0.25 27.41
CA PRO A 380 -8.41 -1.31 27.06
C PRO A 380 -9.08 -2.70 27.03
N GLU A 381 -9.95 -3.01 28.00
CA GLU A 381 -10.62 -4.31 28.04
C GLU A 381 -11.59 -4.49 26.86
N ASN A 382 -12.38 -3.47 26.55
CA ASN A 382 -13.37 -3.56 25.48
C ASN A 382 -12.71 -3.54 24.10
N VAL A 383 -11.71 -2.70 23.88
CA VAL A 383 -10.94 -2.65 22.63
C VAL A 383 -10.26 -4.00 22.39
N HIS A 384 -9.60 -4.58 23.40
CA HIS A 384 -9.02 -5.93 23.29
C HIS A 384 -10.08 -6.99 22.98
N ARG A 385 -11.17 -7.02 23.77
CA ARG A 385 -12.23 -8.03 23.67
C ARG A 385 -12.86 -8.10 22.28
N TYR A 386 -13.01 -6.97 21.61
CA TYR A 386 -13.64 -6.88 20.30
C TYR A 386 -12.65 -6.75 19.14
N SER A 387 -11.35 -6.70 19.42
CA SER A 387 -10.30 -6.69 18.40
C SER A 387 -10.11 -8.06 17.71
N PRO A 388 -9.42 -8.10 16.55
CA PRO A 388 -8.94 -9.34 15.96
C PRO A 388 -8.01 -10.17 16.85
N CYS A 389 -7.39 -9.58 17.89
CA CYS A 389 -6.57 -10.35 18.83
C CYS A 389 -7.40 -11.45 19.51
N THR A 390 -8.61 -11.10 19.97
CA THR A 390 -9.53 -12.06 20.60
C THR A 390 -10.31 -12.85 19.55
N THR A 391 -10.86 -12.16 18.54
CA THR A 391 -11.87 -12.73 17.63
C THR A 391 -11.31 -13.59 16.51
N ARG A 392 -10.04 -13.37 16.11
CA ARG A 392 -9.35 -14.11 15.05
C ARG A 392 -8.18 -14.92 15.61
N PHE A 393 -7.26 -14.24 16.31
CA PHE A 393 -6.03 -14.85 16.77
C PHE A 393 -6.15 -15.51 18.15
N HIS A 394 -7.31 -15.44 18.80
CA HIS A 394 -7.57 -16.09 20.08
C HIS A 394 -6.48 -15.82 21.15
N VAL A 395 -5.89 -14.62 21.13
CA VAL A 395 -4.93 -14.14 22.12
C VAL A 395 -5.71 -13.41 23.21
N ASP A 396 -5.82 -14.02 24.38
CA ASP A 396 -6.46 -13.40 25.53
C ASP A 396 -5.63 -12.22 26.09
N ALA A 397 -6.27 -11.41 26.94
CA ALA A 397 -5.68 -10.17 27.43
C ALA A 397 -4.42 -10.42 28.28
N ALA A 398 -4.38 -11.49 29.08
CA ALA A 398 -3.24 -11.81 29.92
C ALA A 398 -2.04 -12.26 29.07
N THR A 399 -2.30 -13.08 28.03
CA THR A 399 -1.29 -13.47 27.06
C THR A 399 -0.74 -12.26 26.31
N LEU A 400 -1.60 -11.34 25.84
CA LEU A 400 -1.15 -10.13 25.15
C LEU A 400 -0.32 -9.23 26.07
N GLN A 401 -0.74 -9.03 27.32
CA GLN A 401 0.04 -8.25 28.29
C GLN A 401 1.40 -8.89 28.57
N ALA A 402 1.46 -10.21 28.73
CA ALA A 402 2.72 -10.92 28.93
C ALA A 402 3.66 -10.77 27.72
N ASN A 403 3.13 -10.79 26.50
CA ASN A 403 3.88 -10.55 25.28
C ASN A 403 4.43 -9.11 25.21
N VAL A 404 3.61 -8.11 25.56
CA VAL A 404 4.03 -6.70 25.68
C VAL A 404 5.20 -6.56 26.67
N ASP A 405 5.05 -7.15 27.86
CA ASP A 405 6.07 -7.11 28.90
C ASP A 405 7.36 -7.81 28.44
N ALA A 406 7.24 -8.94 27.75
CA ALA A 406 8.38 -9.66 27.17
C ALA A 406 9.09 -8.85 26.09
N THR A 407 8.37 -8.15 25.21
CA THR A 407 8.93 -7.26 24.20
C THR A 407 9.71 -6.12 24.84
N ASN A 408 9.12 -5.46 25.84
CA ASN A 408 9.79 -4.37 26.57
C ASN A 408 11.01 -4.87 27.34
N ALA A 409 10.95 -6.04 27.97
CA ALA A 409 12.11 -6.65 28.63
C ALA A 409 13.21 -7.01 27.61
N LYS A 410 12.84 -7.42 26.40
CA LYS A 410 13.76 -7.81 25.33
C LYS A 410 14.51 -6.63 24.71
N TYR A 411 13.82 -5.51 24.50
CA TYR A 411 14.35 -4.37 23.76
C TYR A 411 14.59 -3.11 24.60
N GLY A 412 14.09 -3.06 25.83
CA GLY A 412 14.30 -1.98 26.80
C GLY A 412 13.20 -0.92 26.86
N GLY A 413 12.23 -0.92 25.93
CA GLY A 413 11.13 0.05 25.91
C GLY A 413 11.62 1.50 25.91
N TRP A 414 11.01 2.37 26.72
CA TRP A 414 11.47 3.75 26.93
C TRP A 414 12.90 3.88 27.47
N ASP A 415 13.39 2.88 28.20
CA ASP A 415 14.72 2.86 28.82
C ASP A 415 15.75 2.08 27.98
N ILE A 416 15.51 1.97 26.66
CA ILE A 416 16.42 1.33 25.72
C ILE A 416 17.86 1.83 25.89
N ASP A 417 18.78 0.88 26.12
CA ASP A 417 20.20 1.12 26.34
C ASP A 417 20.98 0.76 25.07
N VAL A 418 20.87 1.61 24.06
CA VAL A 418 21.52 1.43 22.76
C VAL A 418 22.43 2.62 22.48
N GLU A 419 23.65 2.38 22.02
CA GLU A 419 24.57 3.46 21.59
C GLU A 419 24.37 3.81 20.11
N ASN A 420 24.75 5.04 19.76
CA ASN A 420 24.82 5.53 18.38
C ASN A 420 23.48 5.43 17.63
N VAL A 421 22.38 5.80 18.30
CA VAL A 421 21.05 5.95 17.70
C VAL A 421 20.58 7.39 17.89
N ILE A 422 19.99 7.98 16.85
CA ILE A 422 19.22 9.22 16.98
C ILE A 422 17.72 8.90 16.87
N PHE A 423 16.98 9.22 17.93
CA PHE A 423 15.53 9.11 17.97
C PHE A 423 14.90 10.46 17.65
N THR A 424 14.12 10.55 16.57
CA THR A 424 13.44 11.79 16.19
C THR A 424 11.95 11.61 16.33
N ASN A 425 11.23 12.64 16.77
CA ASN A 425 9.80 12.58 17.01
C ASN A 425 9.15 13.92 16.72
N GLY A 426 8.00 13.92 16.05
CA GLY A 426 7.12 15.09 16.03
C GLY A 426 6.53 15.35 17.42
N ALA A 427 6.50 16.60 17.87
CA ALA A 427 5.92 16.98 19.16
C ALA A 427 4.40 16.70 19.24
N ILE A 428 3.71 16.79 18.11
CA ILE A 428 2.28 16.53 17.99
C ILE A 428 1.97 15.17 17.35
N ASP A 429 2.98 14.32 17.12
CA ASP A 429 2.82 12.96 16.64
C ASP A 429 2.10 12.08 17.68
N PRO A 430 0.95 11.45 17.35
CA PRO A 430 0.27 10.48 18.20
C PRO A 430 1.17 9.36 18.72
N TRP A 431 2.13 8.89 17.93
CA TRP A 431 3.02 7.78 18.30
C TRP A 431 4.17 8.18 19.23
N SER A 432 4.50 9.47 19.31
CA SER A 432 5.64 9.96 20.10
C SER A 432 5.58 9.58 21.59
N GLY A 433 4.38 9.34 22.13
CA GLY A 433 4.21 8.90 23.52
C GLY A 433 4.79 7.51 23.82
N LEU A 434 4.97 6.66 22.80
CA LEU A 434 5.64 5.36 22.92
C LEU A 434 7.09 5.39 22.42
N SER A 435 7.61 6.56 22.04
CA SER A 435 8.98 6.73 21.58
C SER A 435 9.92 7.28 22.66
N VAL A 436 11.21 7.37 22.34
CA VAL A 436 12.22 8.03 23.16
C VAL A 436 12.20 9.54 22.89
N THR A 437 11.54 10.28 23.78
CA THR A 437 11.36 11.74 23.69
C THR A 437 12.21 12.53 24.68
N LYS A 438 13.13 11.85 25.36
CA LYS A 438 14.11 12.38 26.31
C LYS A 438 15.45 11.70 26.10
N GLN A 439 16.49 12.17 26.78
CA GLN A 439 17.83 11.59 26.64
C GLN A 439 17.79 10.07 26.90
N PRO A 440 18.21 9.23 25.91
CA PRO A 440 18.29 7.79 26.09
C PRO A 440 19.25 7.42 27.23
N LYS A 441 19.06 6.22 27.79
CA LYS A 441 19.91 5.70 28.87
C LYS A 441 21.39 5.69 28.49
N ASN A 442 21.70 5.37 27.23
CA ASN A 442 23.04 5.46 26.70
C ASN A 442 23.36 6.91 26.25
N PRO A 443 24.41 7.56 26.79
CA PRO A 443 24.72 8.94 26.47
C PRO A 443 25.28 9.15 25.06
N LYS A 444 25.68 8.09 24.34
CA LYS A 444 26.11 8.19 22.95
C LYS A 444 24.93 8.30 21.96
N SER A 445 23.73 7.95 22.42
CA SER A 445 22.51 8.14 21.64
C SER A 445 21.90 9.51 21.90
N ARG A 446 21.13 9.98 20.93
CA ARG A 446 20.55 11.33 20.89
C ARG A 446 19.05 11.23 20.69
N PHE A 447 18.35 12.31 21.02
CA PHE A 447 16.94 12.45 20.70
C PHE A 447 16.66 13.86 20.20
N VAL A 448 15.59 14.01 19.40
CA VAL A 448 15.06 15.29 18.95
C VAL A 448 13.53 15.22 18.98
N VAL A 449 12.91 16.21 19.61
CA VAL A 449 11.46 16.42 19.55
C VAL A 449 11.21 17.69 18.73
N ILE A 450 10.48 17.55 17.63
CA ILE A 450 10.33 18.57 16.59
C ILE A 450 8.99 19.27 16.80
N GLU A 451 9.05 20.52 17.26
CA GLU A 451 7.86 21.31 17.54
C GLU A 451 7.00 21.49 16.28
N GLY A 452 5.69 21.25 16.41
CA GLY A 452 4.72 21.37 15.32
C GLY A 452 4.76 20.27 14.25
N ALA A 453 5.75 19.38 14.29
CA ALA A 453 5.86 18.28 13.33
C ALA A 453 4.99 17.08 13.73
N THR A 454 4.53 16.38 12.70
CA THR A 454 3.73 15.16 12.77
C THR A 454 4.59 13.91 12.56
N HIS A 455 3.97 12.78 12.26
CA HIS A 455 4.62 11.48 12.22
C HIS A 455 5.65 11.37 11.09
N CYS A 456 6.91 11.06 11.43
CA CYS A 456 8.02 10.89 10.48
C CYS A 456 8.25 12.06 9.51
N GLU A 457 7.82 13.28 9.86
CA GLU A 457 7.87 14.41 8.93
C GLU A 457 9.30 14.86 8.60
N ASP A 458 10.26 14.52 9.46
CA ASP A 458 11.70 14.68 9.27
C ASP A 458 12.29 13.84 8.12
N THR A 459 11.49 12.94 7.54
CA THR A 459 11.78 12.25 6.27
C THR A 459 11.87 13.23 5.10
N TYR A 460 11.08 14.30 5.10
CA TYR A 460 10.84 15.11 3.90
C TYR A 460 11.56 16.46 3.95
N LEU A 461 12.34 16.75 2.92
CA LEU A 461 13.07 18.02 2.77
C LEU A 461 12.18 19.16 2.25
N SER A 462 10.91 18.90 1.93
CA SER A 462 9.96 19.92 1.48
C SER A 462 9.56 20.92 2.58
N TYR A 463 9.92 20.65 3.84
CA TYR A 463 9.48 21.42 5.02
C TYR A 463 10.66 21.89 5.91
N VAL A 464 11.75 22.38 5.31
CA VAL A 464 13.00 22.76 6.01
C VAL A 464 13.00 24.21 6.55
N ASP A 465 12.02 24.55 7.37
CA ASP A 465 12.01 25.82 8.11
C ASP A 465 11.90 25.58 9.63
N GLY A 466 12.38 26.54 10.40
CA GLY A 466 12.26 26.54 11.86
C GLY A 466 12.76 25.25 12.54
N PRO A 467 12.01 24.68 13.50
CA PRO A 467 12.42 23.48 14.25
C PRO A 467 12.79 22.27 13.38
N MET A 468 12.14 22.10 12.22
CA MET A 468 12.42 20.98 11.32
C MET A 468 13.82 21.08 10.71
N LYS A 469 14.24 22.29 10.35
CA LYS A 469 15.59 22.53 9.83
C LYS A 469 16.67 22.18 10.86
N ASP A 470 16.44 22.55 12.11
CA ASP A 470 17.36 22.23 13.21
C ASP A 470 17.41 20.72 13.47
N ALA A 471 16.26 20.04 13.40
CA ALA A 471 16.18 18.59 13.52
C ALA A 471 16.95 17.86 12.40
N ILE A 472 16.75 18.24 11.13
CA ILE A 472 17.47 17.66 9.99
C ILE A 472 18.98 17.89 10.13
N LYS A 473 19.40 19.05 10.62
CA LYS A 473 20.80 19.30 10.95
C LYS A 473 21.32 18.32 12.02
N MET A 474 20.58 18.13 13.11
CA MET A 474 20.96 17.19 14.17
C MET A 474 21.03 15.74 13.68
N ILE A 475 20.13 15.32 12.79
CA ILE A 475 20.19 14.02 12.10
C ILE A 475 21.49 13.90 11.30
N GLY A 476 21.80 14.91 10.48
CA GLY A 476 23.03 14.94 9.69
C GLY A 476 24.30 14.90 10.54
N ASP A 477 24.34 15.65 11.63
CA ASP A 477 25.47 15.65 12.57
C ASP A 477 25.62 14.28 13.26
N ALA A 478 24.52 13.67 13.69
CA ALA A 478 24.53 12.33 14.29
C ALA A 478 25.06 11.27 13.30
N VAL A 479 24.56 11.27 12.06
CA VAL A 479 25.03 10.36 11.02
C VAL A 479 26.53 10.56 10.74
N ALA A 480 27.00 11.80 10.65
CA ALA A 480 28.41 12.10 10.46
C ALA A 480 29.27 11.57 11.62
N ASP A 481 28.82 11.75 12.86
CA ASP A 481 29.51 11.27 14.05
C ASP A 481 29.55 9.73 14.10
N PHE A 482 28.44 9.06 13.79
CA PHE A 482 28.38 7.60 13.72
C PHE A 482 29.30 7.03 12.64
N LEU A 483 29.50 7.74 11.54
CA LEU A 483 30.45 7.36 10.49
C LEU A 483 31.91 7.64 10.87
N ALA A 484 32.17 8.61 11.76
CA ALA A 484 33.50 8.97 12.24
C ALA A 484 33.99 8.09 13.40
N ASP A 485 33.09 7.63 14.29
CA ASP A 485 33.40 6.87 15.51
C ASP A 485 33.83 5.42 15.19
N ALA A 486 35.02 5.24 14.60
CA ALA A 486 35.53 3.92 14.22
C ALA A 486 36.05 3.16 15.45
N PRO A 487 35.68 1.88 15.65
CA PRO A 487 36.46 1.03 16.52
C PRO A 487 37.92 1.01 16.01
N PRO A 488 38.93 1.04 16.89
CA PRO A 488 40.32 0.88 16.45
C PRO A 488 40.42 -0.42 15.64
N ALA A 489 41.02 -0.34 14.45
CA ALA A 489 41.20 -1.46 13.54
C ALA A 489 41.68 -2.69 14.33
N ALA A 490 40.91 -3.78 14.26
CA ALA A 490 41.35 -5.04 14.82
C ALA A 490 42.69 -5.40 14.15
N THR A 491 43.79 -5.27 14.90
CA THR A 491 45.10 -5.76 14.49
C THR A 491 44.94 -7.20 14.03
N ALA A 492 45.40 -7.49 12.81
CA ALA A 492 45.37 -8.82 12.23
C ALA A 492 45.97 -9.84 13.21
N ALA A 493 45.11 -10.66 13.82
CA ALA A 493 45.51 -11.81 14.60
C ALA A 493 45.58 -13.05 13.68
N PRO A 494 46.55 -13.95 13.89
CA PRO A 494 46.97 -14.92 12.89
C PRO A 494 45.97 -16.07 12.70
N THR A 495 45.89 -16.51 11.45
CA THR A 495 45.12 -17.64 10.92
C THR A 495 45.32 -18.93 11.72
N LYS A 496 44.33 -19.32 12.53
CA LYS A 496 44.02 -20.72 12.80
C LYS A 496 42.49 -20.91 12.88
N ALA A 497 42.00 -21.79 12.01
CA ALA A 497 40.60 -22.19 11.95
C ALA A 497 40.12 -22.82 13.28
N PRO A 498 38.90 -22.55 13.74
CA PRO A 498 38.34 -23.23 14.91
C PRO A 498 37.96 -24.67 14.54
N THR A 499 38.42 -25.62 15.35
CA THR A 499 38.00 -27.02 15.36
C THR A 499 36.53 -27.10 15.85
N PRO A 500 35.67 -27.96 15.28
CA PRO A 500 34.27 -28.07 15.68
C PRO A 500 34.12 -28.59 17.12
N ALA A 501 33.19 -27.97 17.87
CA ALA A 501 32.79 -28.37 19.23
C ALA A 501 32.03 -29.72 19.23
N PRO A 502 32.07 -30.49 20.33
CA PRO A 502 31.56 -31.85 20.37
C PRO A 502 30.03 -31.95 20.49
N THR A 503 29.50 -33.03 19.93
CA THR A 503 28.11 -33.53 19.90
C THR A 503 27.36 -33.47 21.26
N PRO A 504 26.04 -33.18 21.28
CA PRO A 504 25.23 -33.25 22.50
C PRO A 504 24.83 -34.70 22.89
N ALA A 505 24.80 -34.95 24.20
CA ALA A 505 24.33 -36.19 24.83
C ALA A 505 22.78 -36.18 25.06
N PRO A 506 22.14 -37.34 25.33
CA PRO A 506 20.79 -37.64 24.82
C PRO A 506 19.62 -37.37 25.78
N THR A 507 18.43 -37.34 25.16
CA THR A 507 17.06 -37.28 25.70
C THR A 507 16.75 -38.29 26.83
N PRO A 508 15.93 -37.94 27.83
CA PRO A 508 15.17 -38.92 28.61
C PRO A 508 13.68 -38.93 28.24
N ALA A 509 13.15 -40.13 28.00
CA ALA A 509 11.74 -40.46 27.81
C ALA A 509 11.07 -40.85 29.16
N PRO A 510 9.72 -40.96 29.25
CA PRO A 510 8.92 -40.57 30.42
C PRO A 510 8.37 -41.74 31.27
N THR A 511 8.02 -41.52 32.54
CA THR A 511 6.94 -42.23 33.30
C THR A 511 6.61 -41.53 34.63
N PRO A 512 5.52 -41.84 35.37
CA PRO A 512 4.49 -40.87 35.77
C PRO A 512 4.44 -40.58 37.28
N ALA A 513 3.72 -39.51 37.65
CA ALA A 513 3.46 -39.11 39.03
C ALA A 513 2.33 -39.93 39.69
N PRO A 514 2.43 -40.21 41.01
CA PRO A 514 1.27 -40.41 41.86
C PRO A 514 1.06 -39.26 42.86
N THR A 515 -0.22 -39.07 43.19
CA THR A 515 -0.87 -38.15 44.10
C THR A 515 -0.47 -38.31 45.58
N THR A 516 -0.54 -37.23 46.37
CA THR A 516 -1.23 -37.18 47.70
C THR A 516 -1.22 -35.77 48.32
N LYS A 517 -2.22 -35.54 49.18
CA LYS A 517 -2.70 -34.27 49.77
C LYS A 517 -2.09 -33.99 51.17
N LEU A 518 -2.09 -32.68 51.51
CA LEU A 518 -2.29 -32.02 52.83
C LEU A 518 -1.27 -32.22 53.97
N VAL A 519 -0.91 -31.11 54.63
CA VAL A 519 -1.12 -30.79 56.08
C VAL A 519 -0.22 -29.61 56.53
N THR A 520 -0.79 -28.62 57.22
CA THR A 520 -0.12 -27.52 58.01
C THR A 520 0.01 -27.93 59.49
N PRO A 521 0.91 -27.39 60.34
CA PRO A 521 0.66 -26.12 61.09
C PRO A 521 1.92 -25.25 61.46
N ALA A 522 1.67 -24.06 62.05
CA ALA A 522 2.59 -22.98 62.55
C ALA A 522 3.30 -23.33 63.91
N PRO A 523 3.95 -22.43 64.75
CA PRO A 523 4.22 -20.95 64.70
C PRO A 523 5.59 -20.40 65.28
N THR A 524 5.78 -19.05 65.27
CA THR A 524 6.58 -18.11 66.16
C THR A 524 8.13 -18.08 66.10
N ASP A 525 8.94 -17.00 66.27
CA ASP A 525 8.92 -15.71 67.05
C ASP A 525 9.83 -14.58 66.43
N ALA A 526 9.66 -13.32 66.90
CA ALA A 526 10.43 -12.06 66.62
C ALA A 526 11.73 -11.92 67.51
N PRO A 527 12.61 -10.85 67.50
CA PRO A 527 12.40 -9.37 67.55
C PRO A 527 13.34 -8.48 66.64
N THR A 528 12.97 -7.27 66.16
CA THR A 528 13.23 -5.84 66.62
C THR A 528 14.73 -5.39 66.65
N ASP A 529 15.19 -4.29 66.01
CA ASP A 529 15.10 -2.86 66.43
C ASP A 529 15.37 -1.80 65.31
N ALA A 530 14.80 -0.60 65.50
CA ALA A 530 14.75 0.64 64.67
C ALA A 530 15.93 1.63 64.98
N PRO A 531 15.92 3.00 64.79
CA PRO A 531 14.97 3.97 64.15
C PRO A 531 15.58 5.18 63.31
N THR A 532 14.87 5.76 62.29
CA THR A 532 14.21 7.13 62.22
C THR A 532 15.09 8.35 61.81
N PRO A 533 14.62 9.54 61.29
CA PRO A 533 13.27 10.04 60.92
C PRO A 533 13.08 10.72 59.53
N ALA A 534 11.79 10.85 59.16
CA ALA A 534 11.23 11.95 58.36
C ALA A 534 10.25 12.79 59.22
N PRO A 535 9.93 14.07 58.88
CA PRO A 535 8.95 14.86 59.61
C PRO A 535 7.52 14.76 59.03
N THR A 536 6.56 15.06 59.90
CA THR A 536 5.11 14.81 59.83
C THR A 536 4.29 16.10 59.75
N THR A 537 3.05 16.01 59.25
CA THR A 537 1.77 16.49 59.87
C THR A 537 0.60 16.28 58.87
N LYS A 538 -0.70 16.15 59.21
CA LYS A 538 -1.52 15.39 60.18
C LYS A 538 -2.99 15.79 59.86
N LEU A 539 -3.97 14.88 60.08
CA LEU A 539 -5.41 15.07 60.46
C LEU A 539 -6.42 14.46 59.43
N VAL A 540 -7.52 13.75 59.77
CA VAL A 540 -8.11 13.09 60.96
C VAL A 540 -9.28 12.22 60.43
N THR A 541 -9.50 11.02 60.99
CA THR A 541 -10.62 10.06 60.75
C THR A 541 -11.82 10.36 61.69
N PRO A 542 -13.05 9.76 61.57
CA PRO A 542 -13.30 8.31 61.75
C PRO A 542 -14.43 7.67 60.91
N ALA A 543 -14.36 6.32 60.82
CA ALA A 543 -15.41 5.40 60.35
C ALA A 543 -16.46 5.11 61.46
N PRO A 544 -17.53 4.31 61.15
CA PRO A 544 -17.52 2.95 61.70
C PRO A 544 -18.11 1.85 60.79
N THR A 545 -17.69 0.62 61.10
CA THR A 545 -18.02 -0.71 60.56
C THR A 545 -19.27 -1.31 61.23
N LEU A 546 -19.91 -2.32 60.60
CA LEU A 546 -20.05 -3.72 61.07
C LEU A 546 -20.98 -4.55 60.13
N ALA A 547 -20.64 -5.83 59.95
CA ALA A 547 -21.26 -6.87 59.10
C ALA A 547 -22.18 -7.83 59.93
N PRO A 548 -22.46 -9.10 59.54
CA PRO A 548 -23.20 -9.70 58.42
C PRO A 548 -24.30 -10.71 58.86
N THR A 549 -25.14 -11.27 57.97
CA THR A 549 -25.83 -12.57 58.23
C THR A 549 -26.28 -13.34 56.96
N GLU A 550 -25.72 -14.56 56.82
CA GLU A 550 -26.18 -15.89 56.33
C GLU A 550 -27.25 -16.12 55.22
N ALA A 551 -26.94 -17.12 54.37
CA ALA A 551 -27.84 -18.01 53.62
C ALA A 551 -28.00 -19.36 54.40
N PRO A 552 -28.88 -20.36 54.10
CA PRO A 552 -28.92 -21.05 52.80
C PRO A 552 -30.21 -21.85 52.38
N THR A 553 -30.18 -22.37 51.13
CA THR A 553 -30.80 -23.61 50.57
C THR A 553 -32.31 -23.75 50.34
N GLU A 554 -32.71 -24.03 49.08
CA GLU A 554 -33.33 -25.31 48.67
C GLU A 554 -33.21 -25.51 47.14
N ALA A 555 -33.03 -26.78 46.73
CA ALA A 555 -32.82 -27.26 45.37
C ALA A 555 -33.99 -28.24 44.97
N PRO A 556 -33.94 -28.98 43.85
CA PRO A 556 -34.83 -28.87 42.68
C PRO A 556 -35.84 -30.04 42.56
N THR A 557 -36.45 -30.20 41.36
CA THR A 557 -37.13 -31.38 40.72
C THR A 557 -38.57 -30.99 40.30
N GLU A 558 -39.02 -31.11 39.04
CA GLU A 558 -39.35 -32.35 38.29
C GLU A 558 -39.38 -32.21 36.75
N ALA A 559 -38.97 -33.29 36.09
CA ALA A 559 -39.46 -33.85 34.81
C ALA A 559 -39.50 -35.41 35.04
N PRO A 560 -40.08 -36.31 34.19
CA PRO A 560 -40.48 -36.18 32.78
C PRO A 560 -41.74 -37.01 32.33
N THR A 561 -41.98 -37.03 30.99
CA THR A 561 -42.46 -38.15 30.13
C THR A 561 -43.92 -38.15 29.64
N GLU A 562 -44.12 -38.10 28.30
CA GLU A 562 -44.67 -39.20 27.46
C GLU A 562 -44.39 -38.95 25.95
N ALA A 563 -44.19 -40.05 25.21
CA ALA A 563 -43.91 -40.19 23.76
C ALA A 563 -44.85 -41.32 23.22
N PRO A 564 -44.78 -41.87 21.98
CA PRO A 564 -44.19 -41.48 20.67
C PRO A 564 -45.16 -41.73 19.46
N THR A 565 -44.60 -41.87 18.24
CA THR A 565 -45.09 -42.50 16.95
C THR A 565 -45.83 -41.59 15.94
N GLU A 566 -45.61 -41.58 14.61
CA GLU A 566 -45.03 -42.53 13.61
C GLU A 566 -44.19 -41.84 12.50
N ALA A 567 -43.46 -42.66 11.73
CA ALA A 567 -42.41 -42.34 10.76
C ALA A 567 -42.86 -42.47 9.26
N PRO A 568 -42.00 -42.77 8.26
CA PRO A 568 -41.76 -41.93 7.07
C PRO A 568 -42.31 -42.53 5.76
N THR A 569 -42.21 -41.81 4.63
CA THR A 569 -42.38 -42.43 3.30
C THR A 569 -41.42 -41.85 2.26
N ASP A 570 -40.63 -42.75 1.66
CA ASP A 570 -39.69 -42.54 0.57
C ASP A 570 -40.35 -42.65 -0.83
N ALA A 571 -39.96 -41.73 -1.73
CA ALA A 571 -39.58 -41.88 -3.15
C ALA A 571 -40.53 -42.62 -4.15
N PRO A 572 -40.21 -42.79 -5.47
CA PRO A 572 -39.32 -42.08 -6.42
C PRO A 572 -40.00 -41.81 -7.81
N THR A 573 -39.19 -41.38 -8.82
CA THR A 573 -39.22 -41.82 -10.26
C THR A 573 -39.76 -40.79 -11.29
N PRO A 574 -39.36 -40.78 -12.59
CA PRO A 574 -38.06 -41.03 -13.28
C PRO A 574 -37.65 -39.96 -14.33
N ALA A 575 -36.40 -40.07 -14.81
CA ALA A 575 -36.05 -40.07 -16.24
C ALA A 575 -35.38 -41.45 -16.55
N PRO A 576 -35.02 -41.89 -17.78
CA PRO A 576 -35.23 -41.39 -19.15
C PRO A 576 -35.69 -42.50 -20.14
N THR A 577 -35.94 -42.18 -21.43
CA THR A 577 -35.98 -43.18 -22.53
C THR A 577 -35.27 -42.70 -23.79
N THR A 578 -34.55 -43.63 -24.40
CA THR A 578 -33.66 -43.53 -25.58
C THR A 578 -34.28 -44.15 -26.84
N LYS A 579 -33.85 -43.67 -28.02
CA LYS A 579 -33.41 -44.41 -29.24
C LYS A 579 -34.07 -44.04 -30.59
N LEU A 580 -33.20 -43.55 -31.50
CA LEU A 580 -32.84 -44.02 -32.86
C LEU A 580 -33.93 -44.42 -33.88
N MET A 581 -33.85 -43.87 -35.11
CA MET A 581 -33.38 -44.57 -36.34
C MET A 581 -33.43 -43.67 -37.62
N THR A 582 -32.37 -43.80 -38.43
CA THR A 582 -32.11 -43.39 -39.83
C THR A 582 -32.91 -44.24 -40.85
N PRO A 583 -32.96 -43.99 -42.20
CA PRO A 583 -31.79 -44.00 -43.11
C PRO A 583 -31.84 -43.11 -44.39
N ALA A 584 -30.70 -43.10 -45.10
CA ALA A 584 -30.36 -42.42 -46.37
C ALA A 584 -30.98 -43.06 -47.63
N PRO A 585 -30.79 -42.46 -48.84
CA PRO A 585 -29.80 -43.05 -49.78
C PRO A 585 -28.99 -42.08 -50.69
N THR A 586 -27.80 -42.57 -51.07
CA THR A 586 -26.80 -42.24 -52.14
C THR A 586 -27.34 -42.55 -53.57
N PRO A 587 -26.64 -42.39 -54.75
CA PRO A 587 -25.28 -41.88 -55.06
C PRO A 587 -25.11 -40.96 -56.32
N ALA A 588 -23.84 -40.58 -56.57
CA ALA A 588 -23.25 -39.67 -57.57
C ALA A 588 -23.30 -40.14 -59.07
N PRO A 589 -22.85 -39.31 -60.05
CA PRO A 589 -21.42 -39.30 -60.42
C PRO A 589 -20.77 -37.95 -60.85
N THR A 590 -19.46 -37.91 -60.60
CA THR A 590 -18.28 -37.15 -61.09
C THR A 590 -18.33 -36.23 -62.33
N THR A 591 -17.64 -35.08 -62.25
CA THR A 591 -16.36 -34.77 -62.97
C THR A 591 -15.70 -33.47 -62.44
N LYS A 592 -14.44 -33.24 -62.83
CA LYS A 592 -13.30 -32.75 -62.04
C LYS A 592 -13.01 -31.23 -62.11
N MET A 593 -12.58 -30.74 -60.94
CA MET A 593 -11.47 -29.82 -60.61
C MET A 593 -11.37 -28.43 -61.27
N ALA A 594 -11.64 -27.42 -60.45
CA ALA A 594 -10.79 -26.24 -60.27
C ALA A 594 -10.73 -25.94 -58.75
N THR A 595 -9.54 -25.75 -58.20
CA THR A 595 -9.26 -25.64 -56.76
C THR A 595 -9.67 -24.29 -56.17
N PRO A 596 -10.49 -24.24 -55.10
CA PRO A 596 -10.58 -23.12 -54.18
C PRO A 596 -10.03 -23.47 -52.78
N ALA A 597 -9.75 -22.42 -52.00
CA ALA A 597 -9.02 -22.30 -50.73
C ALA A 597 -9.36 -23.30 -49.57
N PRO A 598 -8.45 -23.49 -48.60
CA PRO A 598 -8.66 -24.39 -47.46
C PRO A 598 -9.69 -23.86 -46.44
N THR A 599 -10.44 -24.79 -45.85
CA THR A 599 -11.57 -24.62 -44.92
C THR A 599 -11.15 -24.55 -43.43
N SER A 600 -12.10 -24.08 -42.61
CA SER A 600 -11.96 -23.50 -41.26
C SER A 600 -11.96 -24.45 -40.05
N ASP A 601 -11.39 -25.66 -40.13
CA ASP A 601 -11.38 -26.63 -39.01
C ASP A 601 -9.98 -27.13 -38.56
N ALA A 602 -8.91 -26.49 -39.05
CA ALA A 602 -7.52 -26.94 -38.83
C ALA A 602 -6.82 -26.33 -37.57
N MET A 603 -7.55 -25.62 -36.70
CA MET A 603 -6.95 -24.81 -35.62
C MET A 603 -7.22 -25.31 -34.20
N CYS A 604 -7.94 -26.41 -34.02
CA CYS A 604 -8.18 -27.02 -32.71
C CYS A 604 -7.31 -28.28 -32.57
N GLY A 605 -6.44 -28.31 -31.56
CA GLY A 605 -5.59 -29.47 -31.27
C GLY A 605 -6.38 -30.66 -30.71
N PRO A 606 -5.76 -31.86 -30.65
CA PRO A 606 -6.41 -33.06 -30.14
C PRO A 606 -6.84 -32.89 -28.68
N MET A 607 -8.01 -33.43 -28.34
CA MET A 607 -8.56 -33.31 -26.98
C MET A 607 -8.00 -34.37 -26.03
N GLU A 608 -7.56 -33.95 -24.85
CA GLU A 608 -7.13 -34.81 -23.75
C GLU A 608 -8.32 -35.10 -22.82
N LYS A 609 -8.65 -36.39 -22.62
CA LYS A 609 -9.68 -36.81 -21.66
C LYS A 609 -9.13 -36.88 -20.24
N ASP A 610 -10.03 -36.72 -19.28
CA ASP A 610 -9.79 -36.79 -17.83
C ASP A 610 -8.66 -35.87 -17.35
N THR A 611 -8.48 -34.73 -18.02
CA THR A 611 -7.34 -33.85 -17.84
C THR A 611 -7.80 -32.43 -17.54
N ASP A 612 -7.27 -31.84 -16.47
CA ASP A 612 -7.41 -30.44 -16.11
C ASP A 612 -6.04 -29.75 -16.05
N TYR A 613 -6.02 -28.45 -16.30
CA TYR A 613 -4.85 -27.60 -16.18
C TYR A 613 -5.17 -26.48 -15.20
N TYR A 614 -4.58 -26.50 -14.01
CA TYR A 614 -5.00 -25.59 -12.94
C TYR A 614 -4.53 -24.14 -13.19
N GLY A 615 -5.46 -23.18 -13.03
CA GLY A 615 -5.22 -21.73 -13.13
C GLY A 615 -5.06 -21.19 -14.55
N ASN A 616 -4.66 -19.90 -14.64
CA ASN A 616 -4.50 -19.12 -15.88
C ASN A 616 -5.80 -18.92 -16.69
N ASP A 617 -6.96 -18.97 -16.03
CA ASP A 617 -8.26 -18.75 -16.64
C ASP A 617 -8.44 -17.30 -17.08
N VAL A 618 -8.76 -17.08 -18.36
CA VAL A 618 -9.13 -15.78 -18.92
C VAL A 618 -10.63 -15.59 -19.01
N ALA A 619 -11.40 -16.69 -19.04
CA ALA A 619 -12.85 -16.68 -18.99
C ALA A 619 -13.39 -18.07 -18.59
N ALA A 620 -14.58 -18.09 -17.99
CA ALA A 620 -15.34 -19.31 -17.73
C ALA A 620 -16.72 -19.18 -18.39
N ILE A 621 -17.02 -20.06 -19.34
CA ILE A 621 -18.23 -19.95 -20.17
C ILE A 621 -19.06 -21.23 -20.02
N PRO A 622 -20.32 -21.14 -19.56
CA PRO A 622 -21.21 -22.30 -19.48
C PRO A 622 -21.49 -22.89 -20.88
N ARG A 623 -21.20 -24.19 -21.03
CA ARG A 623 -21.48 -24.96 -22.24
C ARG A 623 -21.88 -26.39 -21.89
N ALA A 624 -22.96 -26.86 -22.50
CA ALA A 624 -23.48 -28.20 -22.27
C ALA A 624 -22.52 -29.31 -22.74
N SER A 625 -21.58 -29.00 -23.64
CA SER A 625 -20.57 -29.95 -24.10
C SER A 625 -19.24 -29.27 -24.44
N VAL A 626 -18.17 -30.07 -24.50
CA VAL A 626 -16.83 -29.61 -24.87
C VAL A 626 -16.71 -29.13 -26.33
N ALA A 627 -17.65 -29.51 -27.21
CA ALA A 627 -17.57 -29.23 -28.64
C ALA A 627 -17.50 -27.73 -28.96
N ASP A 628 -18.12 -26.90 -28.13
CA ASP A 628 -18.20 -25.44 -28.33
C ASP A 628 -16.99 -24.70 -27.74
N CYS A 629 -16.23 -25.32 -26.83
CA CYS A 629 -15.14 -24.65 -26.11
C CYS A 629 -14.00 -24.18 -27.02
N CYS A 630 -13.74 -24.86 -28.15
CA CYS A 630 -12.71 -24.40 -29.08
C CYS A 630 -13.14 -23.11 -29.78
N ALA A 631 -14.41 -22.99 -30.18
CA ALA A 631 -14.93 -21.76 -30.79
C ALA A 631 -14.91 -20.61 -29.79
N ASP A 632 -15.30 -20.88 -28.54
CA ASP A 632 -15.25 -19.91 -27.45
C ASP A 632 -13.82 -19.44 -27.16
N CYS A 633 -12.83 -20.35 -27.17
CA CYS A 633 -11.42 -19.99 -27.01
C CYS A 633 -10.90 -19.18 -28.20
N LYS A 634 -11.23 -19.55 -29.45
CA LYS A 634 -10.89 -18.76 -30.64
C LYS A 634 -11.46 -17.34 -30.60
N ALA A 635 -12.66 -17.18 -30.04
CA ALA A 635 -13.32 -15.88 -29.89
C ALA A 635 -12.82 -15.07 -28.68
N THR A 636 -11.97 -15.62 -27.82
CA THR A 636 -11.50 -14.99 -26.58
C THR A 636 -10.03 -14.55 -26.71
N PRO A 637 -9.74 -13.23 -26.77
CA PRO A 637 -8.38 -12.73 -26.91
C PRO A 637 -7.45 -13.24 -25.81
N GLY A 638 -6.30 -13.78 -26.21
CA GLY A 638 -5.31 -14.35 -25.29
C GLY A 638 -5.59 -15.79 -24.86
N CYS A 639 -6.70 -16.41 -25.25
CA CYS A 639 -6.95 -17.83 -24.99
C CYS A 639 -6.08 -18.71 -25.91
N LYS A 640 -5.36 -19.65 -25.31
CA LYS A 640 -4.49 -20.63 -26.00
C LYS A 640 -4.94 -22.07 -25.80
N LEU A 641 -5.69 -22.34 -24.74
CA LEU A 641 -6.28 -23.64 -24.45
C LEU A 641 -7.56 -23.49 -23.63
N TYR A 642 -8.33 -24.56 -23.55
CA TYR A 642 -9.53 -24.64 -22.73
C TYR A 642 -9.60 -25.96 -21.99
N VAL A 643 -10.30 -25.97 -20.85
CA VAL A 643 -10.69 -27.19 -20.13
C VAL A 643 -12.19 -27.17 -19.93
N TRP A 644 -12.89 -28.20 -20.39
CA TRP A 644 -14.30 -28.39 -20.09
C TRP A 644 -14.47 -29.36 -18.92
N ASN A 645 -15.33 -29.04 -17.95
CA ASN A 645 -15.73 -29.99 -16.91
C ASN A 645 -17.22 -29.82 -16.57
N ARG A 646 -17.76 -30.71 -15.72
CA ARG A 646 -19.20 -30.74 -15.37
C ARG A 646 -19.63 -29.67 -14.37
N HIS A 647 -18.75 -28.72 -14.03
CA HIS A 647 -19.10 -27.63 -13.12
C HIS A 647 -20.31 -26.86 -13.68
N ASN A 648 -21.33 -26.62 -12.84
CA ASN A 648 -22.59 -25.94 -13.18
C ASN A 648 -23.33 -26.50 -14.42
N GLY A 649 -23.29 -27.83 -14.63
CA GLY A 649 -23.94 -28.47 -15.77
C GLY A 649 -23.10 -28.49 -17.06
N GLY A 650 -21.86 -28.00 -16.99
CA GLY A 650 -20.91 -27.94 -18.10
C GLY A 650 -20.30 -26.54 -18.24
N THR A 651 -19.00 -26.42 -18.03
CA THR A 651 -18.29 -25.12 -18.12
C THR A 651 -16.99 -25.28 -18.89
N CYS A 652 -16.77 -24.41 -19.89
CA CYS A 652 -15.50 -24.21 -20.59
C CYS A 652 -14.65 -23.17 -19.84
N TRP A 653 -13.56 -23.63 -19.27
CA TRP A 653 -12.55 -22.79 -18.62
C TRP A 653 -11.46 -22.45 -19.64
N LEU A 654 -11.55 -21.25 -20.22
CA LEU A 654 -10.66 -20.72 -21.25
C LEU A 654 -9.39 -20.16 -20.61
N LYS A 655 -8.21 -20.48 -21.14
CA LYS A 655 -6.94 -20.25 -20.45
C LYS A 655 -5.89 -19.59 -21.34
N SER A 656 -5.08 -18.71 -20.76
CA SER A 656 -4.02 -17.97 -21.46
C SER A 656 -2.72 -18.74 -21.68
N LYS A 657 -2.45 -19.75 -20.84
CA LYS A 657 -1.29 -20.66 -20.94
C LYS A 657 -1.55 -21.95 -20.16
N LYS A 658 -0.82 -23.01 -20.49
CA LYS A 658 -0.93 -24.33 -19.86
C LYS A 658 -0.43 -24.29 -18.41
N GLY A 659 -1.32 -24.51 -17.45
CA GLY A 659 -1.00 -24.62 -16.02
C GLY A 659 -0.48 -26.01 -15.62
N ALA A 660 -0.40 -26.28 -14.32
CA ALA A 660 -0.03 -27.61 -13.82
C ALA A 660 -1.10 -28.65 -14.22
N ARG A 661 -0.66 -29.79 -14.79
CA ARG A 661 -1.55 -30.87 -15.25
C ARG A 661 -2.07 -31.65 -14.05
N SER A 662 -3.39 -31.80 -13.97
CA SER A 662 -4.08 -32.62 -12.97
C SER A 662 -4.99 -33.64 -13.67
N VAL A 663 -5.17 -34.81 -13.06
CA VAL A 663 -6.09 -35.84 -13.57
C VAL A 663 -7.46 -35.59 -12.94
N TYR A 664 -8.45 -35.24 -13.75
CA TYR A 664 -9.81 -34.96 -13.29
C TYR A 664 -10.81 -35.77 -14.13
N PRO A 665 -11.38 -36.87 -13.58
CA PRO A 665 -12.31 -37.73 -14.30
C PRO A 665 -13.53 -36.95 -14.83
N GLY A 666 -13.73 -36.99 -16.15
CA GLY A 666 -14.81 -36.29 -16.86
C GLY A 666 -14.46 -34.87 -17.34
N ALA A 667 -13.26 -34.35 -17.06
CA ALA A 667 -12.77 -33.13 -17.68
C ALA A 667 -12.18 -33.43 -19.07
N VAL A 668 -12.27 -32.48 -20.00
CA VAL A 668 -11.70 -32.60 -21.34
C VAL A 668 -10.96 -31.31 -21.69
N ALA A 669 -9.66 -31.40 -21.95
CA ALA A 669 -8.82 -30.25 -22.31
C ALA A 669 -8.52 -30.23 -23.82
N GLY A 670 -8.44 -29.05 -24.42
CA GLY A 670 -8.07 -28.88 -25.82
C GLY A 670 -7.26 -27.59 -26.05
N THR A 671 -6.40 -27.59 -27.07
CA THR A 671 -5.56 -26.44 -27.43
C THR A 671 -6.06 -25.77 -28.71
N VAL A 672 -5.78 -24.49 -28.89
CA VAL A 672 -6.14 -23.75 -30.10
C VAL A 672 -4.87 -23.16 -30.72
N ASP A 673 -4.51 -23.66 -31.90
CA ASP A 673 -3.39 -23.15 -32.69
C ASP A 673 -3.86 -21.94 -33.50
N VAL A 674 -3.69 -20.74 -32.95
CA VAL A 674 -3.90 -19.49 -33.69
C VAL A 674 -2.56 -18.99 -34.23
N PRO A 675 -2.37 -18.83 -35.55
CA PRO A 675 -1.16 -18.22 -36.10
C PRO A 675 -1.10 -16.74 -35.70
N LEU A 676 0.11 -16.31 -35.34
CA LEU A 676 0.45 -14.93 -35.00
C LEU A 676 0.06 -13.97 -36.13
N VAL A 677 -1.08 -13.30 -36.00
CA VAL A 677 -1.30 -12.04 -36.69
C VAL A 677 -0.73 -10.95 -35.78
N THR A 678 0.49 -10.52 -36.11
CA THR A 678 1.07 -9.29 -35.58
C THR A 678 0.41 -8.13 -36.30
N GLU A 679 -0.70 -7.62 -35.77
CA GLU A 679 -1.15 -6.29 -36.16
C GLU A 679 -0.32 -5.23 -35.42
N ALA A 680 0.20 -4.30 -36.19
CA ALA A 680 0.95 -3.15 -35.73
C ALA A 680 0.14 -2.33 -34.70
N PRO A 681 0.79 -1.72 -33.70
CA PRO A 681 0.10 -0.82 -32.78
C PRO A 681 -0.49 0.34 -33.58
N VAL A 682 -1.82 0.44 -33.59
CA VAL A 682 -2.52 1.61 -34.12
C VAL A 682 -2.13 2.80 -33.23
N ALA A 683 -1.26 3.68 -33.75
CA ALA A 683 -0.88 4.91 -33.08
C ALA A 683 -2.13 5.73 -32.74
N CYS A 684 -2.35 5.94 -31.44
CA CYS A 684 -3.40 6.79 -30.91
C CYS A 684 -2.84 8.21 -30.73
N PRO A 685 -3.61 9.25 -31.09
CA PRO A 685 -3.19 10.62 -30.79
C PRO A 685 -3.16 10.84 -29.27
N PRO A 686 -2.40 11.84 -28.78
CA PRO A 686 -2.34 12.18 -27.36
C PRO A 686 -3.75 12.40 -26.80
N MET A 687 -4.02 11.74 -25.67
CA MET A 687 -5.33 11.77 -25.01
C MET A 687 -5.41 12.96 -24.06
N GLU A 688 -6.60 13.53 -23.96
CA GLU A 688 -6.94 14.50 -22.91
C GLU A 688 -7.05 13.73 -21.59
N MET A 689 -6.10 13.95 -20.68
CA MET A 689 -6.09 13.34 -19.35
C MET A 689 -7.15 14.01 -18.45
N ASP A 690 -7.63 13.26 -17.47
CA ASP A 690 -8.65 13.62 -16.50
C ASP A 690 -9.92 14.24 -17.12
N THR A 691 -10.22 13.86 -18.35
CA THR A 691 -11.27 14.49 -19.15
C THR A 691 -12.36 13.48 -19.50
N ASP A 692 -13.59 13.81 -19.12
CA ASP A 692 -14.81 13.15 -19.57
C ASP A 692 -15.65 14.11 -20.43
N TYR A 693 -16.41 13.55 -21.36
CA TYR A 693 -17.35 14.27 -22.21
C TYR A 693 -18.73 13.72 -21.94
N TYR A 694 -19.45 14.32 -20.99
CA TYR A 694 -20.69 13.74 -20.49
C TYR A 694 -21.76 13.56 -21.58
N GLY A 695 -22.30 12.34 -21.67
CA GLY A 695 -23.38 11.93 -22.57
C GLY A 695 -22.97 11.64 -24.02
N ASN A 696 -23.96 11.30 -24.85
CA ASN A 696 -23.82 10.91 -26.27
C ASN A 696 -23.08 9.58 -26.49
N ASP A 697 -23.08 8.71 -25.48
CA ASP A 697 -22.53 7.36 -25.54
C ASP A 697 -23.36 6.48 -26.48
N ILE A 698 -22.69 5.84 -27.42
CA ILE A 698 -23.28 4.91 -28.38
C ILE A 698 -22.85 3.46 -28.13
N ALA A 699 -21.78 3.25 -27.36
CA ALA A 699 -21.38 1.95 -26.87
C ALA A 699 -20.48 2.09 -25.63
N ALA A 700 -20.52 1.09 -24.75
CA ALA A 700 -19.62 0.97 -23.62
C ALA A 700 -18.90 -0.38 -23.72
N ILE A 701 -17.57 -0.36 -23.81
CA ILE A 701 -16.75 -1.55 -24.07
C ILE A 701 -15.67 -1.65 -23.00
N ARG A 702 -15.57 -2.80 -22.32
CA ARG A 702 -14.55 -3.01 -21.28
C ARG A 702 -13.16 -3.13 -21.90
N ARG A 703 -12.21 -2.32 -21.43
CA ARG A 703 -10.79 -2.34 -21.83
C ARG A 703 -9.91 -1.99 -20.64
N ALA A 704 -8.81 -2.73 -20.49
CA ALA A 704 -7.84 -2.51 -19.41
C ALA A 704 -7.08 -1.18 -19.53
N SER A 705 -7.02 -0.58 -20.73
CA SER A 705 -6.33 0.70 -20.96
C SER A 705 -7.05 1.57 -21.99
N ALA A 706 -6.83 2.89 -21.88
CA ALA A 706 -7.43 3.87 -22.78
C ALA A 706 -6.89 3.83 -24.22
N ASP A 707 -5.66 3.37 -24.42
CA ASP A 707 -5.06 3.20 -25.76
C ASP A 707 -5.86 2.21 -26.61
N SER A 708 -6.49 1.24 -25.94
CA SER A 708 -7.32 0.23 -26.61
C SER A 708 -8.64 0.81 -27.17
N CYS A 709 -9.13 1.93 -26.62
CA CYS A 709 -10.42 2.51 -27.00
C CYS A 709 -10.44 3.17 -28.40
N CYS A 710 -9.27 3.55 -28.93
CA CYS A 710 -9.18 4.22 -30.22
C CYS A 710 -9.52 3.29 -31.38
N ALA A 711 -9.03 2.06 -31.33
CA ALA A 711 -9.38 1.03 -32.31
C ALA A 711 -10.88 0.71 -32.25
N ASP A 712 -11.42 0.58 -31.04
CA ASP A 712 -12.85 0.34 -30.82
C ASP A 712 -13.71 1.48 -31.40
N CYS A 713 -13.29 2.74 -31.21
CA CYS A 713 -14.00 3.88 -31.79
C CYS A 713 -13.90 3.90 -33.32
N LYS A 714 -12.73 3.63 -33.91
CA LYS A 714 -12.58 3.54 -35.38
C LYS A 714 -13.44 2.44 -35.99
N ALA A 715 -13.58 1.32 -35.28
CA ALA A 715 -14.35 0.17 -35.72
C ALA A 715 -15.87 0.33 -35.52
N THR A 716 -16.30 1.33 -34.73
CA THR A 716 -17.72 1.54 -34.39
C THR A 716 -18.35 2.61 -35.28
N PRO A 717 -19.30 2.26 -36.17
CA PRO A 717 -19.97 3.23 -37.03
C PRO A 717 -20.63 4.35 -36.22
N GLY A 718 -20.32 5.60 -36.56
CA GLY A 718 -20.86 6.78 -35.88
C GLY A 718 -20.06 7.24 -34.65
N CYS A 719 -19.02 6.53 -34.23
CA CYS A 719 -18.13 7.00 -33.17
C CYS A 719 -17.22 8.13 -33.66
N LYS A 720 -17.19 9.24 -32.92
CA LYS A 720 -16.36 10.42 -33.22
C LYS A 720 -15.28 10.66 -32.17
N LEU A 721 -15.51 10.23 -30.94
CA LEU A 721 -14.54 10.28 -29.84
C LEU A 721 -14.83 9.15 -28.86
N TYR A 722 -13.89 8.89 -27.97
CA TYR A 722 -14.07 7.97 -26.85
C TYR A 722 -13.62 8.63 -25.54
N VAL A 723 -14.17 8.14 -24.44
CA VAL A 723 -13.66 8.41 -23.09
C VAL A 723 -13.42 7.07 -22.41
N TRP A 724 -12.22 6.83 -21.92
CA TRP A 724 -11.93 5.69 -21.07
C TRP A 724 -11.95 6.12 -19.60
N ASN A 725 -12.48 5.31 -18.69
CA ASN A 725 -12.32 5.51 -17.25
C ASN A 725 -12.26 4.17 -16.49
N LEU A 726 -11.97 4.20 -15.19
CA LEU A 726 -11.81 3.01 -14.34
C LEU A 726 -13.13 2.31 -13.97
N HIS A 727 -14.26 2.73 -14.52
CA HIS A 727 -15.54 2.07 -14.26
C HIS A 727 -15.44 0.58 -14.64
N ASN A 728 -15.84 -0.31 -13.72
CA ASN A 728 -15.71 -1.77 -13.85
C ASN A 728 -14.28 -2.24 -14.21
N GLY A 729 -13.24 -1.62 -13.67
CA GLY A 729 -11.84 -2.01 -13.96
C GLY A 729 -11.36 -1.61 -15.36
N GLY A 730 -12.02 -0.64 -16.00
CA GLY A 730 -11.64 -0.05 -17.27
C GLY A 730 -12.74 -0.17 -18.33
N THR A 731 -13.40 0.95 -18.67
CA THR A 731 -14.47 1.02 -19.67
C THR A 731 -14.24 2.15 -20.66
N CYS A 732 -14.31 1.83 -21.97
CA CYS A 732 -14.35 2.76 -23.09
C CYS A 732 -15.80 3.14 -23.40
N TRP A 733 -16.13 4.40 -23.20
CA TRP A 733 -17.39 5.02 -23.57
C TRP A 733 -17.24 5.67 -24.94
N LEU A 734 -17.70 4.98 -25.97
CA LEU A 734 -17.66 5.43 -27.37
C LEU A 734 -18.79 6.41 -27.62
N LYS A 735 -18.50 7.56 -28.24
CA LYS A 735 -19.42 8.69 -28.32
C LYS A 735 -19.67 9.15 -29.75
N SER A 736 -20.93 9.49 -30.05
CA SER A 736 -21.35 9.98 -31.36
C SER A 736 -21.05 11.45 -31.62
N LYS A 737 -20.87 12.25 -30.57
CA LYS A 737 -20.47 13.67 -30.63
C LYS A 737 -19.88 14.13 -29.30
N LYS A 738 -19.08 15.19 -29.35
CA LYS A 738 -18.42 15.79 -28.18
C LYS A 738 -19.46 16.44 -27.27
N GLY A 739 -19.64 15.89 -26.06
CA GLY A 739 -20.54 16.40 -25.02
C GLY A 739 -19.96 17.59 -24.26
N ALA A 740 -20.60 17.97 -23.15
CA ALA A 740 -20.03 18.96 -22.23
C ALA A 740 -18.76 18.39 -21.59
N ARG A 741 -17.68 19.18 -21.57
CA ARG A 741 -16.41 18.77 -20.95
C ARG A 741 -16.57 18.82 -19.43
N THR A 742 -16.28 17.71 -18.78
CA THR A 742 -16.24 17.58 -17.31
C THR A 742 -14.90 16.98 -16.90
N THR A 743 -14.33 17.44 -15.80
CA THR A 743 -13.10 16.83 -15.26
C THR A 743 -13.48 15.55 -14.51
N TYR A 744 -12.92 14.42 -14.91
CA TYR A 744 -13.07 13.14 -14.23
C TYR A 744 -11.68 12.50 -14.09
N TYR A 745 -11.16 12.44 -12.86
CA TYR A 745 -9.79 11.95 -12.63
C TYR A 745 -9.62 10.49 -13.05
N GLY A 746 -8.54 10.23 -13.78
CA GLY A 746 -8.26 8.93 -14.41
C GLY A 746 -9.02 8.69 -15.71
N ALA A 747 -9.94 9.58 -16.12
CA ALA A 747 -10.56 9.49 -17.44
C ALA A 747 -9.60 9.97 -18.53
N LYS A 748 -9.60 9.28 -19.67
CA LYS A 748 -8.75 9.61 -20.82
C LYS A 748 -9.64 9.73 -22.05
N ALA A 749 -9.76 10.94 -22.59
CA ALA A 749 -10.58 11.20 -23.77
C ALA A 749 -9.69 11.30 -25.02
N GLY A 750 -10.10 10.65 -26.10
CA GLY A 750 -9.36 10.66 -27.37
C GLY A 750 -10.28 10.83 -28.57
N THR A 751 -9.77 11.50 -29.61
CA THR A 751 -10.45 11.68 -30.90
C THR A 751 -9.64 11.00 -31.99
N PRO A 752 -10.14 9.92 -32.62
CA PRO A 752 -9.45 9.29 -33.73
C PRO A 752 -9.25 10.27 -34.91
N GLY A 753 -8.00 10.43 -35.39
CA GLY A 753 -7.68 11.22 -36.60
C GLY A 753 -7.11 12.62 -36.40
N CYS A 754 -6.70 13.00 -35.18
CA CYS A 754 -5.94 14.23 -34.94
C CYS A 754 -4.52 14.13 -35.53
N LYS A 755 -4.14 15.08 -36.41
CA LYS A 755 -2.81 15.12 -37.05
C LYS A 755 -1.91 16.22 -36.51
N VAL A 756 -2.49 17.28 -35.94
CA VAL A 756 -1.78 18.45 -35.43
C VAL A 756 -2.50 18.95 -34.19
N TYR A 757 -1.78 19.39 -33.17
CA TYR A 757 -2.36 20.05 -32.01
C TYR A 757 -1.65 21.38 -31.74
N VAL A 758 -2.38 22.33 -31.15
CA VAL A 758 -1.85 23.63 -30.72
C VAL A 758 -2.37 23.92 -29.33
N TRP A 759 -1.49 24.11 -28.36
CA TRP A 759 -1.83 24.56 -27.02
C TRP A 759 -1.54 26.05 -26.86
N ASN A 760 -2.43 26.79 -26.18
CA ASN A 760 -2.21 28.17 -25.79
C ASN A 760 -2.93 28.52 -24.47
N LEU A 761 -2.59 29.67 -23.88
CA LEU A 761 -3.12 30.13 -22.59
C LEU A 761 -4.57 30.66 -22.62
N HIS A 762 -5.32 30.42 -23.70
CA HIS A 762 -6.71 30.83 -23.75
C HIS A 762 -7.53 30.06 -22.70
N ASN A 763 -8.35 30.74 -21.90
CA ASN A 763 -9.16 30.19 -20.80
C ASN A 763 -8.39 29.31 -19.79
N GLY A 764 -7.17 29.69 -19.41
CA GLY A 764 -6.36 28.93 -18.44
C GLY A 764 -5.61 27.74 -19.05
N GLY A 765 -5.66 27.58 -20.38
CA GLY A 765 -4.97 26.52 -21.12
C GLY A 765 -5.94 25.78 -22.05
N THR A 766 -5.91 26.09 -23.34
CA THR A 766 -6.74 25.42 -24.36
C THR A 766 -5.87 24.68 -25.37
N CYS A 767 -6.11 23.38 -25.54
CA CYS A 767 -5.51 22.57 -26.60
C CYS A 767 -6.47 22.43 -27.81
N TRP A 768 -6.05 22.96 -28.94
CA TRP A 768 -6.76 22.97 -30.21
C TRP A 768 -6.30 21.80 -31.08
N LEU A 769 -7.10 20.75 -31.17
CA LEU A 769 -6.85 19.60 -32.03
C LEU A 769 -7.27 19.91 -33.47
N LYS A 770 -6.40 19.61 -34.44
CA LYS A 770 -6.58 19.94 -35.86
C LYS A 770 -6.33 18.72 -36.74
N SER A 771 -7.16 18.60 -37.78
CA SER A 771 -7.04 17.53 -38.78
C SER A 771 -5.93 17.76 -39.81
N LYS A 772 -5.38 18.99 -39.90
CA LYS A 772 -4.27 19.38 -40.77
C LYS A 772 -3.55 20.63 -40.26
N LYS A 773 -2.29 20.83 -40.68
CA LYS A 773 -1.50 22.02 -40.38
C LYS A 773 -2.10 23.24 -41.09
N GLY A 774 -2.44 24.29 -40.33
CA GLY A 774 -2.92 25.57 -40.86
C GLY A 774 -1.82 26.63 -40.97
N THR A 775 -2.18 27.84 -41.40
CA THR A 775 -1.25 28.99 -41.49
C THR A 775 -0.70 29.36 -40.12
N ARG A 776 0.61 29.64 -40.04
CA ARG A 776 1.29 29.96 -38.78
C ARG A 776 0.90 31.36 -38.28
N SER A 777 0.47 31.42 -37.03
CA SER A 777 0.25 32.66 -36.27
C SER A 777 1.04 32.58 -34.96
N THR A 778 1.83 33.60 -34.64
CA THR A 778 2.66 33.65 -33.42
C THR A 778 1.85 34.14 -32.21
N TYR A 779 1.86 33.36 -31.13
CA TYR A 779 1.25 33.71 -29.85
C TYR A 779 2.24 33.36 -28.73
N HIS A 780 2.50 34.29 -27.81
CA HIS A 780 3.52 34.11 -26.76
C HIS A 780 3.10 32.97 -25.82
N GLY A 781 3.99 32.01 -25.58
CA GLY A 781 3.72 30.81 -24.77
C GLY A 781 2.89 29.70 -25.44
N ALA A 782 2.51 29.83 -26.72
CA ALA A 782 1.79 28.76 -27.42
C ALA A 782 2.74 27.66 -27.91
N MET A 783 2.33 26.40 -27.76
CA MET A 783 3.06 25.21 -28.19
C MET A 783 2.27 24.51 -29.32
N ALA A 784 2.93 23.94 -30.32
CA ALA A 784 2.26 23.22 -31.40
C ALA A 784 3.07 21.99 -31.83
N GLY A 785 2.39 20.89 -32.12
CA GLY A 785 3.01 19.62 -32.51
C GLY A 785 2.27 18.93 -33.65
N VAL A 786 3.00 18.13 -34.44
CA VAL A 786 2.48 17.24 -35.48
C VAL A 786 2.53 15.81 -34.93
N VAL A 787 1.49 15.03 -35.20
CA VAL A 787 1.38 13.63 -34.77
C VAL A 787 1.90 12.77 -35.92
N ASP A 788 3.22 12.53 -35.97
CA ASP A 788 3.84 11.56 -36.89
C ASP A 788 4.22 10.27 -36.16
N ALA A 789 4.13 9.15 -36.89
CA ALA A 789 4.13 7.77 -36.39
C ALA A 789 5.54 7.23 -36.07
N ALA A 790 5.62 6.46 -34.96
CA ALA A 790 6.62 5.46 -34.51
C ALA A 790 8.14 5.69 -34.75
N PRO A 791 9.01 5.44 -33.74
CA PRO A 791 10.46 5.58 -33.87
C PRO A 791 11.08 4.45 -34.73
N THR A 792 11.93 4.82 -35.68
CA THR A 792 12.84 3.91 -36.40
C THR A 792 13.91 3.40 -35.43
N THR A 793 13.87 2.14 -35.04
CA THR A 793 14.81 1.56 -34.09
C THR A 793 16.12 1.09 -34.76
N CYS A 794 17.25 1.59 -34.28
CA CYS A 794 18.58 1.04 -34.56
C CYS A 794 19.01 0.08 -33.45
N ALA A 795 19.74 -0.98 -33.78
CA ALA A 795 20.45 -1.76 -32.79
C ALA A 795 21.69 -0.98 -32.34
N ILE A 796 21.86 -0.81 -31.02
CA ILE A 796 22.95 -0.02 -30.42
C ILE A 796 23.97 -0.89 -29.69
N GLU A 797 25.23 -0.49 -29.73
CA GLU A 797 26.37 -1.07 -29.02
C GLU A 797 27.02 0.02 -28.16
N ALA A 798 26.95 -0.13 -26.83
CA ALA A 798 27.54 0.81 -25.89
C ALA A 798 29.07 0.65 -25.79
N ASN A 799 29.78 1.77 -25.61
CA ASN A 799 31.24 1.88 -25.49
C ASN A 799 32.03 1.44 -26.73
N ILE A 800 31.41 1.46 -27.90
CA ILE A 800 32.02 1.03 -29.17
C ILE A 800 32.18 2.21 -30.13
N ASP A 801 33.37 2.31 -30.72
CA ASP A 801 33.67 3.22 -31.83
C ASP A 801 34.17 2.44 -33.05
N TYR A 802 33.48 2.63 -34.18
CA TYR A 802 33.90 2.20 -35.51
C TYR A 802 34.58 3.36 -36.23
N TYR A 803 35.90 3.33 -36.36
CA TYR A 803 36.63 4.43 -37.02
C TYR A 803 36.78 4.22 -38.54
N GLY A 804 36.76 5.33 -39.29
CA GLY A 804 36.79 5.36 -40.74
C GLY A 804 35.44 5.13 -41.42
N ASN A 805 35.41 5.24 -42.76
CA ASN A 805 34.22 5.15 -43.62
C ASN A 805 33.13 6.20 -43.36
N ASP A 806 33.50 7.36 -42.81
CA ASP A 806 32.59 8.47 -42.52
C ASP A 806 31.99 9.07 -43.80
N VAL A 807 30.67 9.21 -43.84
CA VAL A 807 29.92 9.89 -44.91
C VAL A 807 29.41 11.25 -44.47
N ALA A 808 29.24 11.47 -43.15
CA ALA A 808 28.91 12.77 -42.58
C ALA A 808 29.26 12.80 -41.08
N ALA A 809 29.43 14.00 -40.53
CA ALA A 809 29.55 14.24 -39.10
C ALA A 809 28.56 15.33 -38.69
N ILE A 810 27.66 15.01 -37.75
CA ILE A 810 26.57 15.90 -37.33
C ILE A 810 26.70 16.15 -35.82
N PRO A 811 26.84 17.42 -35.38
CA PRO A 811 26.86 17.73 -33.96
C PRO A 811 25.53 17.35 -33.28
N ARG A 812 25.60 16.52 -32.23
CA ARG A 812 24.45 16.10 -31.43
C ARG A 812 24.84 15.95 -29.98
N ALA A 813 24.08 16.56 -29.07
CA ALA A 813 24.35 16.49 -27.64
C ALA A 813 24.18 15.07 -27.05
N SER A 814 23.43 14.18 -27.71
CA SER A 814 23.26 12.78 -27.34
C SER A 814 23.21 11.87 -28.58
N SER A 815 23.27 10.56 -28.38
CA SER A 815 23.19 9.55 -29.44
C SER A 815 21.79 9.34 -30.03
N ASP A 816 20.75 9.88 -29.39
CA ASP A 816 19.34 9.51 -29.64
C ASP A 816 18.90 9.84 -31.07
N ASP A 817 19.42 10.93 -31.62
CA ASP A 817 19.12 11.39 -32.98
C ASP A 817 19.98 10.72 -34.05
N CYS A 818 21.11 10.09 -33.68
CA CYS A 818 22.07 9.58 -34.66
C CYS A 818 21.48 8.48 -35.56
N CYS A 819 20.52 7.71 -35.05
CA CYS A 819 19.81 6.70 -35.83
C CYS A 819 18.95 7.31 -36.93
N GLY A 820 18.16 8.33 -36.58
CA GLY A 820 17.36 9.08 -37.54
C GLY A 820 18.22 9.82 -38.56
N ASP A 821 19.32 10.42 -38.09
CA ASP A 821 20.30 11.10 -38.93
C ASP A 821 20.94 10.14 -39.95
N CYS A 822 21.25 8.89 -39.53
CA CYS A 822 21.76 7.86 -40.44
C CYS A 822 20.69 7.42 -41.46
N HIS A 823 19.44 7.21 -41.04
CA HIS A 823 18.34 6.89 -41.97
C HIS A 823 18.10 7.99 -43.01
N ALA A 824 18.29 9.25 -42.62
CA ALA A 824 18.13 10.41 -43.50
C ALA A 824 19.34 10.68 -44.41
N THR A 825 20.48 10.03 -44.16
CA THR A 825 21.73 10.28 -44.89
C THR A 825 21.96 9.19 -45.93
N ALA A 826 21.88 9.57 -47.21
CA ALA A 826 22.11 8.67 -48.32
C ALA A 826 23.49 7.99 -48.23
N GLY A 827 23.50 6.66 -48.23
CA GLY A 827 24.72 5.87 -48.12
C GLY A 827 25.23 5.66 -46.70
N CYS A 828 24.51 6.06 -45.65
CA CYS A 828 24.80 5.67 -44.26
C CYS A 828 24.21 4.29 -43.96
N SER A 829 24.96 3.43 -43.27
CA SER A 829 24.47 2.16 -42.73
C SER A 829 24.82 1.96 -41.25
N VAL A 830 25.76 2.76 -40.73
CA VAL A 830 26.28 2.69 -39.36
C VAL A 830 26.50 4.11 -38.86
N TRP A 831 26.29 4.36 -37.59
CA TRP A 831 26.64 5.62 -36.95
C TRP A 831 27.41 5.36 -35.66
N VAL A 832 28.21 6.33 -35.25
CA VAL A 832 28.89 6.34 -33.94
C VAL A 832 28.74 7.71 -33.34
N TRP A 833 28.23 7.77 -32.12
CA TRP A 833 28.23 8.97 -31.31
C TRP A 833 29.39 8.95 -30.31
N ASN A 834 30.08 10.07 -30.15
CA ASN A 834 31.03 10.25 -29.05
C ASN A 834 31.06 11.71 -28.58
N ARG A 835 31.75 11.99 -27.46
CA ARG A 835 31.80 13.32 -26.83
C ARG A 835 32.69 14.35 -27.54
N HIS A 836 33.15 14.07 -28.76
CA HIS A 836 33.94 15.04 -29.51
C HIS A 836 33.14 16.33 -29.75
N ASN A 837 33.74 17.49 -29.46
CA ASN A 837 33.12 18.83 -29.55
C ASN A 837 31.76 18.98 -28.85
N GLY A 838 31.59 18.35 -27.67
CA GLY A 838 30.33 18.40 -26.93
C GLY A 838 29.28 17.40 -27.40
N GLY A 839 29.63 16.52 -28.34
CA GLY A 839 28.78 15.45 -28.87
C GLY A 839 28.68 15.50 -30.39
N THR A 840 29.10 14.42 -31.06
CA THR A 840 29.07 14.31 -32.53
C THR A 840 28.63 12.92 -32.97
N CYS A 841 27.63 12.85 -33.87
CA CYS A 841 27.27 11.64 -34.62
C CYS A 841 28.13 11.54 -35.88
N TRP A 842 29.00 10.55 -35.92
CA TRP A 842 29.77 10.14 -37.08
C TRP A 842 28.98 9.11 -37.87
N LEU A 843 28.39 9.54 -38.99
CA LEU A 843 27.61 8.69 -39.88
C LEU A 843 28.54 8.01 -40.87
N LYS A 844 28.35 6.71 -41.10
CA LYS A 844 29.32 5.84 -41.79
C LYS A 844 28.64 4.96 -42.81
N SER A 845 29.32 4.74 -43.92
CA SER A 845 28.79 3.90 -45.01
C SER A 845 28.78 2.41 -44.72
N LYS A 846 29.62 1.94 -43.78
CA LYS A 846 29.72 0.55 -43.30
C LYS A 846 30.50 0.49 -41.98
N LYS A 847 30.44 -0.65 -41.29
CA LYS A 847 31.26 -0.90 -40.08
C LYS A 847 32.74 -0.88 -40.46
N GLY A 848 33.49 0.07 -39.89
CA GLY A 848 34.94 0.13 -39.96
C GLY A 848 35.61 -0.79 -38.93
N ASN A 849 36.89 -0.55 -38.65
CA ASN A 849 37.58 -1.26 -37.58
C ASN A 849 37.00 -0.88 -36.22
N ARG A 850 36.81 -1.87 -35.34
CA ARG A 850 36.16 -1.73 -34.04
C ARG A 850 37.19 -1.40 -32.95
N SER A 851 36.93 -0.40 -32.13
CA SER A 851 37.68 -0.08 -30.91
C SER A 851 36.74 0.13 -29.73
N VAL A 852 37.23 -0.13 -28.51
CA VAL A 852 36.48 0.15 -27.28
C VAL A 852 36.81 1.57 -26.83
N TYR A 853 35.80 2.42 -26.74
CA TYR A 853 35.92 3.81 -26.32
C TYR A 853 34.82 4.15 -25.32
N HIS A 854 35.18 4.36 -24.05
CA HIS A 854 34.22 4.60 -22.98
C HIS A 854 33.42 5.89 -23.22
N GLY A 855 32.09 5.76 -23.28
CA GLY A 855 31.17 6.86 -23.59
C GLY A 855 30.87 7.07 -25.07
N ALA A 856 31.41 6.26 -25.98
CA ALA A 856 30.92 6.19 -27.36
C ALA A 856 29.73 5.23 -27.49
N ILE A 857 28.83 5.49 -28.42
CA ILE A 857 27.66 4.65 -28.71
C ILE A 857 27.62 4.43 -30.21
N ALA A 858 27.72 3.18 -30.66
CA ALA A 858 27.57 2.84 -32.06
C ALA A 858 26.17 2.29 -32.34
N GLY A 859 25.65 2.50 -33.53
CA GLY A 859 24.42 1.86 -33.97
C GLY A 859 24.43 1.55 -35.47
N SER A 860 23.61 0.58 -35.88
CA SER A 860 23.43 0.25 -37.30
C SER A 860 21.96 0.24 -37.66
N ILE A 861 21.64 0.85 -38.80
CA ILE A 861 20.34 0.68 -39.45
C ILE A 861 20.39 -0.71 -40.11
N ARG A 862 19.61 -1.69 -39.62
CA ARG A 862 19.60 -3.03 -40.24
C ARG A 862 19.15 -2.88 -41.70
N ALA A 863 19.91 -3.46 -42.64
CA ALA A 863 19.47 -3.63 -44.02
C ALA A 863 18.47 -4.78 -44.11
#